data_AF-A0A0W0EAA9-F1
#
_entry.id   AF-A0A0W0EAA9-F1
#
_cell.length_a   1.000
_cell.length_b   1.000
_cell.length_c   1.000
_cell.angle_alpha   90.00
_cell.angle_beta   90.00
_cell.angle_gamma   90.00
#
_symmetry.space_group_name_H-M   'P 1'
#
loop_
_entity.id
_entity.type
_entity.pdbx_description
1 polymer ?
#
loop_
_entity_poly.entity_id
_entity_poly.type
_entity_poly.pdbx_seq_one_letter_code
_entity_poly.pdbx_strand_id
1 'polypeptide(L)'
;MNLCYFSNVFGFDFVKMLIAMATCNHAWVEIVKRFKTGNFKNWHVGGSSPFVESPDLVSDGHLHTERKDTPIDVDNWKYKYDNLLNQYEIEKVRWQKEQYDSEKSHEALHLQLEKARNEIDQLVESKRFLEAQLQSEHPQNTQKEWSHEDNKVNNNSMNNDYMLLEEKYKSDVFHLDNSVNELKLELTSCRSLLKKYEEVIEQQSEQIKEIKKTLKKKEQELDEIEVNRLKQAHNATNTEEIRQQTNENASFSNGYNTLMSMKNSVNYWKNENQQLNQKLSEYSDIYQQLQEAQLEIMELKANLEEWNKFLSNKKQQDNSNDYSIDHFIIEFESQRRELNMVTEELAEVKKSYYNSKILNDELALERNQLLKLKDDYENNIINLEKLNHELEQQKVLLEEECSLLKNQIPTKENLNQQIRSTNRNDAEYDSLLDNYKQETENLTNELKRLNDSLIEHNRNQGTEMKKRKLRNGDHININYSQRLNELQQNNLSLEKDNEKLRLVVEKLEGKLDDLRKTKPKNIRILQQRDSPLLKLQFVRRKENELLREENQNLLTMIENITENRNESFDKIPLTSYNSLKYQYEISMDTNKKQEKKFSRLKQIFNKKSLEFIDVVNSLLGFKLEFQQDGRDKHILVNRDALIDGTIVSVLVTGSAITLYKGYTCYLKQLTNASQIPTKVFRRKWLYGKVTSVGDGDNFHFFHMPGGVLGGWGWIRAVPKLTKNEKKTASLLFHWGTNKLKQQNATYKNKRNLPTISVRACGIDAPECAHFGNPAQPYSEDALIWLRHRILGKKLWIKPLKTDQYGRCVASIRIWTWLGYSDICLEMIKEGLAVVYEGKTGAEFDGREGKYRRHEFIARAKKKGLWSQKRLQTPGEYKKRYQ
;
A
#
# COMPACT_ATOMS: atom_id res chain seq x y z
N MET A 1 -27.61 30.89 -56.54
CA MET A 1 -27.29 30.29 -57.86
C MET A 1 -25.78 30.09 -58.09
N ASN A 2 -24.96 29.91 -57.04
CA ASN A 2 -23.53 29.55 -57.15
C ASN A 2 -23.15 28.46 -56.14
N LEU A 3 -23.90 27.35 -56.14
CA LEU A 3 -23.69 26.20 -55.24
C LEU A 3 -23.61 24.86 -56.01
N CYS A 4 -23.27 24.91 -57.30
CA CYS A 4 -23.21 23.72 -58.18
C CYS A 4 -21.82 23.39 -58.73
N TYR A 5 -20.73 24.02 -58.27
CA TYR A 5 -19.40 23.78 -58.81
C TYR A 5 -18.41 23.02 -57.90
N PHE A 6 -18.85 22.52 -56.74
CA PHE A 6 -17.99 21.74 -55.82
C PHE A 6 -18.55 20.35 -55.48
N SER A 7 -19.19 19.68 -56.45
CA SER A 7 -19.77 18.34 -56.26
C SER A 7 -18.94 17.18 -56.83
N ASN A 8 -17.69 17.38 -57.26
CA ASN A 8 -16.92 16.33 -57.95
C ASN A 8 -15.73 15.70 -57.19
N VAL A 9 -15.56 15.93 -55.88
CA VAL A 9 -14.42 15.31 -55.15
C VAL A 9 -14.76 14.58 -53.84
N PHE A 10 -15.94 14.75 -53.23
CA PHE A 10 -16.31 13.97 -52.04
C PHE A 10 -17.79 13.56 -52.05
N GLY A 11 -18.03 12.26 -51.83
CA GLY A 11 -19.31 11.58 -52.05
C GLY A 11 -20.52 12.16 -51.29
N PHE A 12 -21.67 12.02 -51.93
CA PHE A 12 -23.00 12.56 -51.61
C PHE A 12 -23.58 12.17 -50.23
N ASP A 13 -22.95 11.26 -49.48
CA ASP A 13 -23.47 10.74 -48.20
C ASP A 13 -23.12 11.59 -46.98
N PHE A 14 -22.07 12.42 -47.05
CA PHE A 14 -21.64 13.24 -45.91
C PHE A 14 -22.56 14.45 -45.67
N VAL A 15 -23.11 15.01 -46.75
CA VAL A 15 -24.01 16.18 -46.70
C VAL A 15 -25.39 15.82 -46.16
N LYS A 16 -25.90 14.61 -46.46
CA LYS A 16 -27.16 14.10 -45.88
C LYS A 16 -27.06 13.87 -44.36
N MET A 17 -25.89 13.47 -43.86
CA MET A 17 -25.65 13.27 -42.43
C MET A 17 -25.63 14.61 -41.66
N LEU A 18 -25.07 15.67 -42.25
CA LEU A 18 -25.04 17.01 -41.65
C LEU A 18 -26.44 17.66 -41.59
N ILE A 19 -27.27 17.44 -42.61
CA ILE A 19 -28.66 17.96 -42.64
C ILE A 19 -29.55 17.24 -41.61
N ALA A 20 -29.36 15.93 -41.41
CA ALA A 20 -30.12 15.17 -40.40
C ALA A 20 -29.75 15.52 -38.94
N MET A 21 -28.51 15.94 -38.68
CA MET A 21 -28.09 16.40 -37.34
C MET A 21 -28.59 17.82 -37.02
N ALA A 22 -28.77 18.68 -38.03
CA ALA A 22 -29.28 20.04 -37.83
C ALA A 22 -30.78 20.06 -37.47
N THR A 23 -31.59 19.15 -38.03
CA THR A 23 -33.03 19.08 -37.76
C THR A 23 -33.38 18.52 -36.38
N CYS A 24 -32.46 17.83 -35.71
CA CYS A 24 -32.73 17.20 -34.41
C CYS A 24 -32.57 18.18 -33.21
N ASN A 25 -31.93 19.34 -33.42
CA ASN A 25 -31.73 20.35 -32.37
C ASN A 25 -32.95 21.23 -32.12
N HIS A 26 -33.91 21.30 -33.06
CA HIS A 26 -35.05 22.21 -32.90
C HIS A 26 -36.17 21.65 -32.00
N ALA A 27 -36.21 20.33 -31.78
CA ALA A 27 -37.23 19.66 -30.95
C ALA A 27 -36.90 19.62 -29.44
N TRP A 28 -35.71 20.07 -29.01
CA TRP A 28 -35.28 19.98 -27.62
C TRP A 28 -35.50 21.25 -26.79
N VAL A 29 -35.84 22.37 -27.43
CA VAL A 29 -36.04 23.67 -26.76
C VAL A 29 -37.44 23.79 -26.11
N GLU A 30 -38.42 22.96 -26.51
CA GLU A 30 -39.78 22.99 -25.95
C GLU A 30 -40.00 22.11 -24.69
N ILE A 31 -39.15 21.10 -24.44
CA ILE A 31 -39.36 20.18 -23.30
C ILE A 31 -38.82 20.77 -21.98
N VAL A 32 -37.90 21.73 -22.05
CA VAL A 32 -37.28 22.34 -20.85
C VAL A 32 -38.18 23.40 -20.19
N LYS A 33 -39.27 23.85 -20.83
CA LYS A 33 -40.20 24.85 -20.26
C LYS A 33 -41.36 24.29 -19.42
N ARG A 34 -41.43 22.98 -19.15
CA ARG A 34 -42.60 22.36 -18.48
C ARG A 34 -42.40 21.65 -17.13
N PHE A 35 -41.27 21.80 -16.46
CA PHE A 35 -41.10 21.25 -15.09
C PHE A 35 -40.49 22.29 -14.12
N LYS A 36 -41.30 23.29 -13.76
CA LYS A 36 -41.14 24.07 -12.53
C LYS A 36 -42.46 24.01 -11.76
N THR A 37 -42.58 23.03 -10.86
CA THR A 37 -43.41 23.03 -9.64
C THR A 37 -43.19 21.71 -8.91
N GLY A 38 -42.80 21.77 -7.63
CA GLY A 38 -42.59 20.58 -6.81
C GLY A 38 -41.88 20.91 -5.50
N ASN A 39 -42.68 21.26 -4.50
CA ASN A 39 -42.28 21.60 -3.13
C ASN A 39 -41.36 20.56 -2.47
N PHE A 40 -40.28 21.02 -1.85
CA PHE A 40 -39.49 20.22 -0.90
C PHE A 40 -40.05 20.39 0.52
N LYS A 41 -40.46 19.26 1.12
CA LYS A 41 -40.79 19.15 2.55
C LYS A 41 -39.51 18.83 3.33
N ASN A 42 -39.30 19.57 4.42
CA ASN A 42 -38.27 19.36 5.44
C ASN A 42 -38.37 17.96 6.06
N TRP A 43 -37.22 17.33 6.29
CA TRP A 43 -37.06 16.25 7.28
C TRP A 43 -35.82 16.54 8.13
N HIS A 44 -36.05 16.59 9.44
CA HIS A 44 -35.08 16.76 10.51
C HIS A 44 -34.13 15.56 10.61
N VAL A 45 -32.86 15.82 10.92
CA VAL A 45 -31.91 14.80 11.41
C VAL A 45 -31.83 14.93 12.93
N GLY A 46 -32.54 14.06 13.64
CA GLY A 46 -32.30 13.77 15.05
C GLY A 46 -31.35 12.58 15.15
N GLY A 47 -30.17 12.80 15.71
CA GLY A 47 -29.24 11.73 16.06
C GLY A 47 -29.54 11.23 17.46
N SER A 48 -30.14 10.04 17.57
CA SER A 48 -30.21 9.28 18.82
C SER A 48 -29.23 8.11 18.75
N SER A 49 -28.33 8.06 19.74
CA SER A 49 -27.43 6.94 20.04
C SER A 49 -28.22 5.66 20.34
N PRO A 50 -27.80 4.47 19.85
CA PRO A 50 -28.29 3.20 20.33
C PRO A 50 -27.26 2.56 21.27
N PHE A 51 -27.43 2.74 22.57
CA PHE A 51 -26.87 1.84 23.58
C PHE A 51 -27.96 0.81 23.89
N VAL A 52 -27.75 -0.44 23.50
CA VAL A 52 -28.62 -1.57 23.87
C VAL A 52 -27.86 -2.42 24.87
N GLU A 53 -28.51 -2.53 26.02
CA GLU A 53 -28.28 -3.40 27.15
C GLU A 53 -28.06 -4.87 26.76
N SER A 54 -27.44 -5.61 27.67
CA SER A 54 -27.52 -7.06 27.73
C SER A 54 -27.96 -7.46 29.14
N PRO A 55 -28.63 -8.61 29.30
CA PRO A 55 -29.73 -8.77 30.24
C PRO A 55 -29.32 -9.26 31.63
N ASP A 56 -30.14 -8.89 32.61
CA ASP A 56 -30.21 -9.44 33.96
C ASP A 56 -30.48 -10.94 34.01
N LEU A 57 -29.92 -11.61 35.04
CA LEU A 57 -30.51 -12.75 35.74
C LEU A 57 -29.89 -12.94 37.15
N VAL A 58 -30.59 -12.40 38.14
CA VAL A 58 -30.97 -12.90 39.50
C VAL A 58 -30.13 -13.98 40.23
N SER A 59 -29.53 -13.54 41.35
CA SER A 59 -29.59 -13.95 42.78
C SER A 59 -29.39 -15.38 43.33
N ASP A 60 -28.76 -15.36 44.52
CA ASP A 60 -28.74 -16.25 45.71
C ASP A 60 -27.69 -17.38 45.87
N GLY A 61 -26.73 -17.09 46.77
CA GLY A 61 -26.47 -17.83 48.02
C GLY A 61 -25.94 -19.27 47.98
N HIS A 62 -24.67 -19.47 48.35
CA HIS A 62 -24.23 -20.37 49.44
C HIS A 62 -22.69 -20.37 49.60
N LEU A 63 -22.23 -20.40 50.85
CA LEU A 63 -20.84 -20.65 51.27
C LEU A 63 -20.30 -21.94 50.64
N HIS A 64 -19.02 -21.96 50.26
CA HIS A 64 -18.04 -22.94 50.76
C HIS A 64 -16.59 -22.49 50.51
N THR A 65 -15.82 -22.55 51.60
CA THR A 65 -14.37 -22.61 51.70
C THR A 65 -13.76 -23.65 50.77
N GLU A 66 -12.79 -23.27 49.93
CA GLU A 66 -11.51 -23.95 49.70
C GLU A 66 -10.79 -23.29 48.52
N ARG A 67 -9.62 -22.71 48.80
CA ARG A 67 -8.75 -22.10 47.80
C ARG A 67 -8.03 -23.23 47.04
N LYS A 68 -8.63 -23.69 45.93
CA LYS A 68 -7.94 -24.42 44.87
C LYS A 68 -7.71 -23.44 43.72
N ASP A 69 -6.45 -23.13 43.45
CA ASP A 69 -6.06 -22.38 42.25
C ASP A 69 -6.52 -23.16 41.02
N THR A 70 -7.62 -22.72 40.39
CA THR A 70 -8.15 -23.34 39.19
C THR A 70 -7.56 -22.66 37.94
N PRO A 71 -7.26 -23.40 36.86
CA PRO A 71 -6.76 -22.84 35.59
C PRO A 71 -7.69 -21.82 34.92
N ILE A 72 -8.93 -21.70 35.38
CA ILE A 72 -10.01 -20.90 34.79
C ILE A 72 -9.77 -19.40 35.00
N ASP A 73 -9.20 -18.98 36.13
CA ASP A 73 -8.86 -17.57 36.38
C ASP A 73 -7.65 -17.11 35.55
N VAL A 74 -6.65 -17.97 35.36
CA VAL A 74 -5.49 -17.65 34.51
C VAL A 74 -5.90 -17.51 33.05
N ASP A 75 -6.80 -18.36 32.56
CA ASP A 75 -7.34 -18.26 31.20
C ASP A 75 -8.23 -17.00 31.03
N ASN A 76 -8.97 -16.58 32.06
CA ASN A 76 -9.76 -15.35 32.03
C ASN A 76 -8.87 -14.08 32.04
N TRP A 77 -7.82 -14.05 32.86
CA TRP A 77 -6.84 -12.96 32.85
C TRP A 77 -6.04 -12.92 31.56
N LYS A 78 -5.71 -14.08 30.99
CA LYS A 78 -5.04 -14.19 29.69
C LYS A 78 -5.95 -13.70 28.56
N TYR A 79 -7.23 -14.07 28.58
CA TYR A 79 -8.22 -13.54 27.63
C TYR A 79 -8.38 -12.02 27.76
N LYS A 80 -8.39 -11.48 29.00
CA LYS A 80 -8.50 -10.04 29.25
C LYS A 80 -7.24 -9.29 28.80
N TYR A 81 -6.06 -9.88 29.01
CA TYR A 81 -4.78 -9.38 28.51
C TYR A 81 -4.73 -9.39 26.98
N ASP A 82 -5.09 -10.51 26.34
CA ASP A 82 -5.12 -10.64 24.88
C ASP A 82 -6.14 -9.67 24.25
N ASN A 83 -7.28 -9.43 24.92
CA ASN A 83 -8.27 -8.47 24.46
C ASN A 83 -7.78 -7.01 24.59
N LEU A 84 -7.09 -6.67 25.67
CA LEU A 84 -6.45 -5.35 25.84
C LEU A 84 -5.30 -5.14 24.85
N LEU A 85 -4.51 -6.19 24.58
CA LEU A 85 -3.44 -6.16 23.59
C LEU A 85 -4.01 -5.95 22.18
N ASN A 86 -5.07 -6.68 21.83
CA ASN A 86 -5.76 -6.48 20.55
C ASN A 86 -6.38 -5.08 20.44
N GLN A 87 -6.96 -4.54 21.52
CA GLN A 87 -7.47 -3.17 21.53
C GLN A 87 -6.35 -2.13 21.31
N TYR A 88 -5.23 -2.29 21.98
CA TYR A 88 -4.05 -1.44 21.80
C TYR A 88 -3.49 -1.52 20.37
N GLU A 89 -3.40 -2.72 19.80
CA GLU A 89 -2.96 -2.90 18.42
C GLU A 89 -3.94 -2.28 17.40
N ILE A 90 -5.24 -2.40 17.63
CA ILE A 90 -6.27 -1.75 16.80
C ILE A 90 -6.17 -0.23 16.89
N GLU A 91 -5.98 0.33 18.09
CA GLU A 91 -5.78 1.77 18.25
C GLU A 91 -4.50 2.23 17.56
N LYS A 92 -3.38 1.53 17.76
CA LYS A 92 -2.12 1.84 17.08
C LYS A 92 -2.27 1.88 15.56
N VAL A 93 -2.98 0.93 14.97
CA VAL A 93 -3.27 0.92 13.52
C VAL A 93 -4.19 2.08 13.11
N ARG A 94 -5.16 2.48 13.95
CA ARG A 94 -5.98 3.69 13.70
C ARG A 94 -5.14 4.96 13.71
N TRP A 95 -4.28 5.13 14.71
CA TRP A 95 -3.36 6.28 14.80
C TRP A 95 -2.43 6.37 13.59
N GLN A 96 -1.87 5.24 13.14
CA GLN A 96 -1.03 5.20 11.93
C GLN A 96 -1.80 5.58 10.67
N LYS A 97 -3.09 5.21 10.59
CA LYS A 97 -3.94 5.57 9.46
C LYS A 97 -4.33 7.05 9.46
N GLU A 98 -4.64 7.61 10.62
CA GLU A 98 -4.94 9.04 10.77
C GLU A 98 -3.73 9.91 10.44
N GLN A 99 -2.52 9.50 10.85
CA GLN A 99 -1.26 10.13 10.44
C GLN A 99 -1.11 10.12 8.92
N TYR A 100 -1.26 8.95 8.28
CA TYR A 100 -1.16 8.82 6.83
C TYR A 100 -2.20 9.66 6.07
N ASP A 101 -3.45 9.69 6.53
CA ASP A 101 -4.53 10.47 5.91
C ASP A 101 -4.29 11.99 6.09
N SER A 102 -3.71 12.40 7.22
CA SER A 102 -3.28 13.79 7.49
C SER A 102 -2.10 14.21 6.62
N GLU A 103 -1.05 13.38 6.50
CA GLU A 103 0.11 13.64 5.63
C GLU A 103 -0.31 13.80 4.17
N LYS A 104 -1.18 12.91 3.68
CA LYS A 104 -1.70 12.97 2.31
C LYS A 104 -2.54 14.24 2.07
N SER A 105 -3.28 14.70 3.07
CA SER A 105 -4.05 15.93 2.98
C SER A 105 -3.14 17.17 2.96
N HIS A 106 -2.06 17.17 3.75
CA HIS A 106 -1.03 18.20 3.71
C HIS A 106 -0.32 18.24 2.35
N GLU A 107 0.05 17.08 1.79
CA GLU A 107 0.69 16.99 0.47
C GLU A 107 -0.23 17.54 -0.65
N ALA A 108 -1.53 17.22 -0.59
CA ALA A 108 -2.52 17.76 -1.52
C ALA A 108 -2.69 19.28 -1.40
N LEU A 109 -2.66 19.82 -0.17
CA LEU A 109 -2.73 21.26 0.08
C LEU A 109 -1.45 21.97 -0.41
N HIS A 110 -0.28 21.36 -0.17
CA HIS A 110 1.01 21.89 -0.62
C HIS A 110 1.06 22.02 -2.15
N LEU A 111 0.55 21.01 -2.86
CA LEU A 111 0.46 21.03 -4.32
C LEU A 111 -0.52 22.09 -4.85
N GLN A 112 -1.57 22.43 -4.09
CA GLN A 112 -2.49 23.51 -4.44
C GLN A 112 -1.83 24.88 -4.23
N LEU A 113 -1.10 25.06 -3.13
CA LEU A 113 -0.35 26.30 -2.86
C LEU A 113 0.76 26.52 -3.89
N GLU A 114 1.46 25.48 -4.31
CA GLU A 114 2.49 25.56 -5.36
C GLU A 114 1.91 25.99 -6.72
N LYS A 115 0.72 25.48 -7.06
CA LYS A 115 0.00 25.92 -8.27
C LYS A 115 -0.42 27.39 -8.18
N ALA A 116 -0.99 27.81 -7.05
CA ALA A 116 -1.38 29.19 -6.83
C ALA A 116 -0.17 30.14 -6.90
N ARG A 117 0.98 29.73 -6.35
CA ARG A 117 2.23 30.48 -6.44
C ARG A 117 2.71 30.63 -7.88
N ASN A 118 2.72 29.55 -8.65
CA ASN A 118 3.11 29.59 -10.07
C ASN A 118 2.18 30.49 -10.91
N GLU A 119 0.88 30.51 -10.59
CA GLU A 119 -0.08 31.43 -11.22
C GLU A 119 0.20 32.90 -10.85
N ILE A 120 0.56 33.19 -9.60
CA ILE A 120 0.97 34.54 -9.16
C ILE A 120 2.25 34.97 -9.87
N ASP A 121 3.25 34.10 -10.00
CA ASP A 121 4.52 34.41 -10.66
C ASP A 121 4.29 34.76 -12.15
N GLN A 122 3.42 34.01 -12.84
CA GLN A 122 3.00 34.33 -14.21
C GLN A 122 2.31 35.69 -14.33
N LEU A 123 1.46 36.03 -13.35
CA LEU A 123 0.78 37.34 -13.31
C LEU A 123 1.78 38.47 -13.06
N VAL A 124 2.77 38.29 -12.18
CA VAL A 124 3.81 39.28 -11.92
C VAL A 124 4.69 39.51 -13.15
N GLU A 125 5.06 38.45 -13.87
CA GLU A 125 5.79 38.57 -15.15
C GLU A 125 4.96 39.31 -16.20
N SER A 126 3.67 39.01 -16.30
CA SER A 126 2.77 39.71 -17.23
C SER A 126 2.62 41.20 -16.91
N LYS A 127 2.55 41.54 -15.62
CA LYS A 127 2.50 42.92 -15.15
C LYS A 127 3.80 43.65 -15.47
N ARG A 128 4.97 43.04 -15.19
CA ARG A 128 6.28 43.62 -15.55
C ARG A 128 6.42 43.84 -17.06
N PHE A 129 5.91 42.91 -17.87
CA PHE A 129 5.88 43.05 -19.32
C PHE A 129 5.02 44.23 -19.78
N LEU A 130 3.81 44.37 -19.21
CA LEU A 130 2.92 45.50 -19.50
C LEU A 130 3.49 46.83 -19.01
N GLU A 131 4.13 46.87 -17.84
CA GLU A 131 4.81 48.07 -17.31
C GLU A 131 6.00 48.48 -18.18
N ALA A 132 6.79 47.52 -18.68
CA ALA A 132 7.87 47.78 -19.63
C ALA A 132 7.35 48.33 -20.97
N GLN A 133 6.19 47.82 -21.43
CA GLN A 133 5.52 48.31 -22.63
C GLN A 133 5.00 49.74 -22.45
N LEU A 134 4.39 50.05 -21.30
CA LEU A 134 3.94 51.41 -20.93
C LEU A 134 5.11 52.39 -20.80
N GLN A 135 6.24 51.98 -20.22
CA GLN A 135 7.44 52.81 -20.11
C GLN A 135 8.08 53.10 -21.47
N SER A 136 7.91 52.21 -22.45
CA SER A 136 8.40 52.44 -23.82
C SER A 136 7.55 53.42 -24.64
N GLU A 137 6.34 53.76 -24.18
CA GLU A 137 5.39 54.64 -24.87
C GLU A 137 5.47 56.12 -24.45
N HIS A 138 6.41 56.54 -23.59
CA HIS A 138 6.65 57.97 -23.29
C HIS A 138 8.15 58.29 -23.45
N PRO A 139 8.56 59.07 -24.47
CA PRO A 139 8.12 60.46 -24.66
C PRO A 139 7.85 60.88 -26.13
N GLN A 140 7.16 62.02 -26.25
CA GLN A 140 6.85 62.82 -27.46
C GLN A 140 5.49 62.55 -28.15
N ASN A 141 4.45 63.28 -27.75
CA ASN A 141 3.94 64.38 -28.57
C ASN A 141 2.80 65.14 -27.87
N THR A 142 3.04 66.43 -27.68
CA THR A 142 2.04 67.49 -27.57
C THR A 142 1.17 67.56 -28.83
N GLN A 143 -0.11 67.88 -28.63
CA GLN A 143 -1.10 68.28 -29.63
C GLN A 143 -1.40 67.28 -30.77
N LYS A 144 -2.54 66.60 -30.64
CA LYS A 144 -3.52 66.47 -31.72
C LYS A 144 -4.89 66.26 -31.10
N GLU A 145 -5.82 67.17 -31.40
CA GLU A 145 -7.25 66.96 -31.20
C GLU A 145 -7.68 65.75 -32.05
N TRP A 146 -8.26 64.74 -31.39
CA TRP A 146 -8.92 63.63 -32.08
C TRP A 146 -10.41 63.61 -31.71
N SER A 147 -11.21 63.52 -32.76
CA SER A 147 -12.65 63.22 -32.88
C SER A 147 -13.35 62.64 -31.64
N HIS A 148 -14.42 63.32 -31.23
CA HIS A 148 -15.30 63.03 -30.08
C HIS A 148 -16.13 61.72 -30.17
N GLU A 149 -16.00 60.90 -31.22
CA GLU A 149 -16.81 59.69 -31.44
C GLU A 149 -16.11 58.38 -31.04
N ASP A 150 -14.80 58.25 -31.28
CA ASP A 150 -14.05 57.02 -30.92
C ASP A 150 -13.87 56.88 -29.39
N ASN A 151 -13.79 58.02 -28.68
CA ASN A 151 -13.71 58.03 -27.22
C ASN A 151 -15.00 57.58 -26.53
N LYS A 152 -16.17 57.68 -27.18
CA LYS A 152 -17.43 57.14 -26.62
C LYS A 152 -17.52 55.62 -26.74
N VAL A 153 -17.04 55.05 -27.84
CA VAL A 153 -17.06 53.59 -28.06
C VAL A 153 -16.02 52.90 -27.18
N ASN A 154 -14.82 53.48 -27.06
CA ASN A 154 -13.77 52.93 -26.20
C ASN A 154 -14.11 53.05 -24.71
N ASN A 155 -14.67 54.19 -24.27
CA ASN A 155 -15.16 54.32 -22.89
C ASN A 155 -16.35 53.42 -22.59
N ASN A 156 -17.24 53.16 -23.54
CA ASN A 156 -18.35 52.20 -23.34
C ASN A 156 -17.86 50.75 -23.29
N SER A 157 -16.86 50.36 -24.09
CA SER A 157 -16.26 49.03 -24.01
C SER A 157 -15.55 48.82 -22.67
N MET A 158 -14.73 49.79 -22.26
CA MET A 158 -14.06 49.75 -20.96
C MET A 158 -15.07 49.77 -19.80
N ASN A 159 -16.14 50.58 -19.87
CA ASN A 159 -17.21 50.57 -18.85
C ASN A 159 -17.92 49.22 -18.77
N ASN A 160 -18.15 48.56 -19.90
CA ASN A 160 -18.76 47.22 -19.91
C ASN A 160 -17.84 46.18 -19.28
N ASP A 161 -16.53 46.26 -19.55
CA ASP A 161 -15.54 45.36 -18.94
C ASP A 161 -15.38 45.63 -17.43
N TYR A 162 -15.37 46.91 -17.01
CA TYR A 162 -15.41 47.30 -15.60
C TYR A 162 -16.69 46.79 -14.92
N MET A 163 -17.84 46.89 -15.58
CA MET A 163 -19.13 46.40 -15.05
C MET A 163 -19.14 44.87 -14.89
N LEU A 164 -18.58 44.14 -15.86
CA LEU A 164 -18.48 42.68 -15.81
C LEU A 164 -17.49 42.21 -14.73
N LEU A 165 -16.42 42.98 -14.53
CA LEU A 165 -15.44 42.73 -13.47
C LEU A 165 -16.04 43.06 -12.09
N GLU A 166 -16.81 44.13 -11.97
CA GLU A 166 -17.53 44.50 -10.75
C GLU A 166 -18.61 43.46 -10.39
N GLU A 167 -19.33 42.91 -11.36
CA GLU A 167 -20.27 41.79 -11.13
C GLU A 167 -19.56 40.54 -10.61
N LYS A 168 -18.37 40.22 -11.13
CA LYS A 168 -17.56 39.09 -10.64
C LYS A 168 -17.10 39.32 -9.20
N TYR A 169 -16.54 40.49 -8.90
CA TYR A 169 -16.13 40.82 -7.53
C TYR A 169 -17.32 40.81 -6.56
N LYS A 170 -18.50 41.29 -6.98
CA LYS A 170 -19.73 41.19 -6.17
C LYS A 170 -20.13 39.74 -5.92
N SER A 171 -20.02 38.87 -6.93
CA SER A 171 -20.28 37.43 -6.78
C SER A 171 -19.29 36.76 -5.83
N ASP A 172 -18.00 37.08 -5.95
CA ASP A 172 -16.95 36.49 -5.10
C ASP A 172 -17.08 36.97 -3.66
N VAL A 173 -17.35 38.26 -3.44
CA VAL A 173 -17.66 38.82 -2.12
C VAL A 173 -18.90 38.15 -1.54
N PHE A 174 -19.93 37.88 -2.35
CA PHE A 174 -21.13 37.16 -1.90
C PHE A 174 -20.84 35.69 -1.52
N HIS A 175 -19.97 35.01 -2.26
CA HIS A 175 -19.55 33.64 -1.92
C HIS A 175 -18.69 33.58 -0.65
N LEU A 176 -17.77 34.55 -0.48
CA LEU A 176 -16.98 34.72 0.73
C LEU A 176 -17.87 35.05 1.92
N ASP A 177 -18.84 35.96 1.78
CA ASP A 177 -19.76 36.32 2.87
C ASP A 177 -20.64 35.12 3.27
N ASN A 178 -21.13 34.33 2.32
CA ASN A 178 -21.83 33.08 2.63
C ASN A 178 -20.95 32.07 3.36
N SER A 179 -19.69 31.91 2.95
CA SER A 179 -18.75 31.00 3.61
C SER A 179 -18.42 31.47 5.04
N VAL A 180 -18.26 32.78 5.22
CA VAL A 180 -18.08 33.40 6.55
C VAL A 180 -19.34 33.22 7.40
N ASN A 181 -20.54 33.33 6.83
CA ASN A 181 -21.79 33.11 7.54
C ASN A 181 -22.01 31.63 7.91
N GLU A 182 -21.60 30.69 7.05
CA GLU A 182 -21.60 29.25 7.35
C GLU A 182 -20.63 28.93 8.51
N LEU A 183 -19.39 29.44 8.44
CA LEU A 183 -18.42 29.31 9.53
C LEU A 183 -18.89 29.97 10.83
N LYS A 184 -19.57 31.13 10.76
CA LYS A 184 -20.20 31.76 11.93
C LYS A 184 -21.29 30.87 12.52
N LEU A 185 -22.14 30.26 11.68
CA LEU A 185 -23.18 29.34 12.13
C LEU A 185 -22.57 28.10 12.81
N GLU A 186 -21.53 27.51 12.23
CA GLU A 186 -20.80 26.39 12.85
C GLU A 186 -20.19 26.79 14.19
N LEU A 187 -19.56 27.97 14.26
CA LEU A 187 -18.99 28.50 15.50
C LEU A 187 -20.07 28.76 16.57
N THR A 188 -21.25 29.26 16.18
CA THR A 188 -22.39 29.40 17.11
C THR A 188 -22.92 28.04 17.58
N SER A 189 -22.95 27.03 16.70
CA SER A 189 -23.31 25.66 17.07
C SER A 189 -22.33 25.09 18.09
N CYS A 190 -21.02 25.21 17.84
CA CYS A 190 -19.97 24.78 18.76
C CYS A 190 -20.05 25.51 20.11
N ARG A 191 -20.28 26.83 20.12
CA ARG A 191 -20.50 27.60 21.35
C ARG A 191 -21.74 27.13 22.12
N SER A 192 -22.82 26.78 21.42
CA SER A 192 -24.03 26.26 22.07
C SER A 192 -23.80 24.88 22.71
N LEU A 193 -22.97 24.03 22.09
CA LEU A 193 -22.56 22.74 22.64
C LEU A 193 -21.66 22.94 23.86
N LEU A 194 -20.68 23.84 23.79
CA LEU A 194 -19.83 24.20 24.93
C LEU A 194 -20.67 24.69 26.13
N LYS A 195 -21.63 25.59 25.89
CA LYS A 195 -22.53 26.07 26.95
C LYS A 195 -23.34 24.94 27.61
N LYS A 196 -23.81 23.96 26.82
CA LYS A 196 -24.49 22.78 27.38
C LYS A 196 -23.55 21.93 28.24
N TYR A 197 -22.29 21.78 27.85
CA TYR A 197 -21.31 21.08 28.67
C TYR A 197 -20.98 21.84 29.95
N GLU A 198 -20.85 23.17 29.88
CA GLU A 198 -20.68 24.02 31.07
C GLU A 198 -21.87 23.87 32.03
N GLU A 199 -23.11 23.89 31.53
CA GLU A 199 -24.31 23.68 32.35
C GLU A 199 -24.32 22.28 33.02
N VAL A 200 -23.90 21.23 32.31
CA VAL A 200 -23.79 19.87 32.88
C VAL A 200 -22.70 19.81 33.97
N ILE A 201 -21.55 20.46 33.75
CA ILE A 201 -20.48 20.53 34.74
C ILE A 201 -20.95 21.30 35.98
N GLU A 202 -21.69 22.39 35.80
CA GLU A 202 -22.23 23.18 36.90
C GLU A 202 -23.23 22.35 37.74
N GLN A 203 -24.16 21.63 37.10
CA GLN A 203 -25.09 20.71 37.77
C GLN A 203 -24.34 19.62 38.55
N GLN A 204 -23.32 19.01 37.97
CA GLN A 204 -22.49 18.02 38.67
C GLN A 204 -21.74 18.64 39.86
N SER A 205 -21.27 19.88 39.72
CA SER A 205 -20.61 20.60 40.82
C SER A 205 -21.55 20.90 41.98
N GLU A 206 -22.82 21.19 41.70
CA GLU A 206 -23.86 21.39 42.72
C GLU A 206 -24.19 20.07 43.43
N GLN A 207 -24.34 18.98 42.68
CA GLN A 207 -24.52 17.64 43.26
C GLN A 207 -23.35 17.26 44.19
N ILE A 208 -22.12 17.55 43.78
CA ILE A 208 -20.93 17.33 44.63
C ILE A 208 -20.99 18.17 45.90
N LYS A 209 -21.41 19.45 45.81
CA LYS A 209 -21.58 20.31 47.00
C LYS A 209 -22.66 19.77 47.93
N GLU A 210 -23.76 19.26 47.40
CA GLU A 210 -24.84 18.66 48.18
C GLU A 210 -24.38 17.39 48.89
N ILE A 211 -23.69 16.49 48.17
CA ILE A 211 -23.09 15.28 48.74
C ILE A 211 -22.10 15.65 49.85
N LYS A 212 -21.20 16.64 49.65
CA LYS A 212 -20.28 17.10 50.70
C LYS A 212 -21.03 17.64 51.93
N LYS A 213 -22.14 18.35 51.74
CA LYS A 213 -22.98 18.83 52.84
C LYS A 213 -23.64 17.69 53.60
N THR A 214 -24.09 16.64 52.90
CA THR A 214 -24.62 15.43 53.55
C THR A 214 -23.55 14.67 54.31
N LEU A 215 -22.34 14.58 53.75
CA LEU A 215 -21.20 13.90 54.38
C LEU A 215 -20.78 14.61 55.66
N LYS A 216 -20.69 15.95 55.64
CA LYS A 216 -20.41 16.76 56.84
C LYS A 216 -21.47 16.59 57.94
N LYS A 217 -22.75 16.47 57.57
CA LYS A 217 -23.81 16.17 58.55
C LYS A 217 -23.63 14.78 59.16
N LYS A 218 -23.24 13.79 58.35
CA LYS A 218 -22.99 12.41 58.82
C LYS A 218 -21.74 12.30 59.70
N GLU A 219 -20.70 13.08 59.42
CA GLU A 219 -19.53 13.20 60.29
C GLU A 219 -19.91 13.81 61.64
N GLN A 220 -20.72 14.88 61.66
CA GLN A 220 -21.21 15.47 62.91
C GLN A 220 -22.08 14.50 63.73
N GLU A 221 -22.94 13.70 63.08
CA GLU A 221 -23.68 12.63 63.75
C GLU A 221 -22.74 11.55 64.34
N LEU A 222 -21.63 11.25 63.66
CA LEU A 222 -20.64 10.26 64.10
C LEU A 222 -19.85 10.75 65.31
N ASP A 223 -19.44 12.03 65.30
CA ASP A 223 -18.75 12.67 66.42
C ASP A 223 -19.65 12.70 67.68
N GLU A 224 -20.95 12.97 67.52
CA GLU A 224 -21.92 12.90 68.62
C GLU A 224 -22.06 11.47 69.20
N ILE A 225 -22.05 10.46 68.33
CA ILE A 225 -22.08 9.04 68.75
C ILE A 225 -20.78 8.65 69.46
N GLU A 226 -19.63 9.16 69.02
CA GLU A 226 -18.33 8.88 69.61
C GLU A 226 -18.18 9.52 71.01
N VAL A 227 -18.65 10.75 71.17
CA VAL A 227 -18.72 11.41 72.50
C VAL A 227 -19.66 10.66 73.44
N ASN A 228 -20.78 10.12 72.94
CA ASN A 228 -21.69 9.29 73.73
C ASN A 228 -21.08 7.94 74.11
N ARG A 229 -20.28 7.32 73.23
CA ARG A 229 -19.50 6.10 73.55
C ARG A 229 -18.43 6.35 74.59
N LEU A 230 -17.72 7.49 74.52
CA LEU A 230 -16.71 7.86 75.52
C LEU A 230 -17.33 8.10 76.90
N LYS A 231 -18.55 8.66 76.97
CA LYS A 231 -19.32 8.78 78.22
C LYS A 231 -19.78 7.43 78.78
N GLN A 232 -20.13 6.47 77.92
CA GLN A 232 -20.52 5.11 78.35
C GLN A 232 -19.31 4.25 78.76
N ALA A 233 -18.14 4.47 78.14
CA ALA A 233 -16.92 3.71 78.41
C ALA A 233 -16.32 4.00 79.80
N HIS A 234 -16.49 5.20 80.36
CA HIS A 234 -15.96 5.53 81.69
C HIS A 234 -16.77 4.97 82.87
N ASN A 235 -18.02 4.54 82.64
CA ASN A 235 -18.88 4.00 83.69
C ASN A 235 -18.88 2.46 83.77
N ALA A 236 -18.15 1.77 82.88
CA ALA A 236 -18.16 0.31 82.77
C ALA A 236 -16.91 -0.40 83.32
N THR A 237 -15.90 0.35 83.80
CA THR A 237 -14.64 -0.17 84.36
C THR A 237 -14.62 -0.23 85.90
N ASN A 238 -15.77 -0.42 86.54
CA ASN A 238 -15.87 -0.76 87.96
C ASN A 238 -17.04 -1.73 88.14
N THR A 239 -16.81 -3.00 87.81
CA THR A 239 -17.36 -4.20 88.47
C THR A 239 -17.02 -5.44 87.62
N GLU A 240 -15.88 -6.00 87.98
CA GLU A 240 -15.31 -7.29 87.57
C GLU A 240 -16.19 -8.50 87.96
N GLU A 241 -15.95 -9.62 87.27
CA GLU A 241 -15.71 -10.95 87.87
C GLU A 241 -16.81 -11.98 88.24
N ILE A 242 -18.10 -11.87 87.86
CA ILE A 242 -19.07 -12.96 88.24
C ILE A 242 -19.81 -13.70 87.09
N ARG A 243 -19.55 -13.47 85.80
CA ARG A 243 -20.27 -14.25 84.73
C ARG A 243 -19.41 -14.81 83.59
N GLN A 244 -18.16 -15.16 83.90
CA GLN A 244 -17.39 -16.14 83.13
C GLN A 244 -17.90 -17.55 83.46
N GLN A 245 -18.86 -18.08 82.69
CA GLN A 245 -19.02 -19.54 82.48
C GLN A 245 -20.09 -19.94 81.44
N THR A 246 -20.68 -19.00 80.69
CA THR A 246 -21.71 -19.32 79.67
C THR A 246 -21.40 -18.87 78.24
N ASN A 247 -20.24 -18.26 77.94
CA ASN A 247 -19.98 -17.59 76.65
C ASN A 247 -18.77 -18.08 75.84
N GLU A 248 -18.13 -19.20 76.19
CA GLU A 248 -16.89 -19.64 75.49
C GLU A 248 -17.10 -20.12 74.04
N ASN A 249 -18.33 -20.51 73.65
CA ASN A 249 -18.63 -20.78 72.24
C ASN A 249 -19.04 -19.53 71.45
N ALA A 250 -19.39 -18.42 72.13
CA ALA A 250 -19.65 -17.14 71.48
C ALA A 250 -18.35 -16.32 71.29
N SER A 251 -17.34 -16.52 72.14
CA SER A 251 -16.07 -15.79 72.09
C SER A 251 -15.19 -16.17 70.90
N PHE A 252 -15.24 -17.42 70.40
CA PHE A 252 -14.48 -17.80 69.21
C PHE A 252 -15.09 -17.24 67.91
N SER A 253 -16.42 -17.23 67.78
CA SER A 253 -17.07 -16.61 66.61
C SER A 253 -17.00 -15.08 66.65
N ASN A 254 -17.15 -14.47 67.82
CA ASN A 254 -17.01 -13.02 67.97
C ASN A 254 -15.55 -12.58 67.85
N GLY A 255 -14.60 -13.36 68.36
CA GLY A 255 -13.16 -13.14 68.21
C GLY A 255 -12.70 -13.24 66.76
N TYR A 256 -13.22 -14.21 65.99
CA TYR A 256 -12.94 -14.31 64.56
C TYR A 256 -13.54 -13.16 63.76
N ASN A 257 -14.78 -12.74 64.09
CA ASN A 257 -15.46 -11.63 63.44
C ASN A 257 -14.83 -10.26 63.78
N THR A 258 -14.32 -10.07 65.00
CA THR A 258 -13.59 -8.86 65.39
C THR A 258 -12.20 -8.83 64.78
N LEU A 259 -11.48 -9.95 64.70
CA LEU A 259 -10.23 -10.02 63.96
C LEU A 259 -10.43 -9.77 62.47
N MET A 260 -11.54 -10.23 61.90
CA MET A 260 -11.85 -10.01 60.49
C MET A 260 -12.33 -8.58 60.21
N SER A 261 -13.07 -7.95 61.12
CA SER A 261 -13.42 -6.52 61.01
C SER A 261 -12.20 -5.62 61.20
N MET A 262 -11.29 -5.96 62.13
CA MET A 262 -9.99 -5.30 62.29
C MET A 262 -9.08 -5.50 61.08
N LYS A 263 -9.05 -6.70 60.50
CA LYS A 263 -8.30 -6.96 59.26
C LYS A 263 -8.88 -6.17 58.08
N ASN A 264 -10.21 -6.06 58.00
CA ASN A 264 -10.88 -5.28 56.98
C ASN A 264 -10.66 -3.76 57.16
N SER A 265 -10.65 -3.26 58.41
CA SER A 265 -10.35 -1.85 58.68
C SER A 265 -8.87 -1.53 58.42
N VAL A 266 -7.94 -2.41 58.82
CA VAL A 266 -6.51 -2.25 58.50
C VAL A 266 -6.28 -2.32 56.99
N ASN A 267 -6.97 -3.20 56.26
CA ASN A 267 -6.89 -3.24 54.80
C ASN A 267 -7.50 -2.00 54.15
N TYR A 268 -8.61 -1.48 54.69
CA TYR A 268 -9.23 -0.24 54.24
C TYR A 268 -8.26 0.93 54.40
N TRP A 269 -7.69 1.12 55.60
CA TRP A 269 -6.72 2.17 55.87
C TRP A 269 -5.44 2.01 55.07
N LYS A 270 -4.99 0.78 54.82
CA LYS A 270 -3.83 0.51 53.96
C LYS A 270 -4.12 0.88 52.50
N ASN A 271 -5.33 0.59 52.01
CA ASN A 271 -5.75 0.96 50.66
C ASN A 271 -5.94 2.48 50.53
N GLU A 272 -6.46 3.15 51.55
CA GLU A 272 -6.61 4.60 51.57
C GLU A 272 -5.26 5.32 51.69
N ASN A 273 -4.33 4.82 52.51
CA ASN A 273 -2.95 5.32 52.51
C ASN A 273 -2.26 5.08 51.17
N GLN A 274 -2.52 3.96 50.50
CA GLN A 274 -2.00 3.71 49.16
C GLN A 274 -2.59 4.69 48.14
N GLN A 275 -3.88 5.00 48.22
CA GLN A 275 -4.53 6.00 47.36
C GLN A 275 -4.03 7.43 47.65
N LEU A 276 -3.81 7.77 48.91
CA LEU A 276 -3.24 9.07 49.29
C LEU A 276 -1.79 9.20 48.83
N ASN A 277 -0.99 8.14 48.95
CA ASN A 277 0.38 8.13 48.41
C ASN A 277 0.41 8.19 46.89
N GLN A 278 -0.55 7.56 46.20
CA GLN A 278 -0.73 7.72 44.75
C GLN A 278 -1.07 9.16 44.39
N LYS A 279 -2.02 9.79 45.09
CA LYS A 279 -2.34 11.21 44.87
C LYS A 279 -1.16 12.12 45.18
N LEU A 280 -0.38 11.85 46.23
CA LEU A 280 0.81 12.61 46.57
C LEU A 280 1.88 12.48 45.47
N SER A 281 2.02 11.29 44.89
CA SER A 281 2.86 11.05 43.70
C SER A 281 2.36 11.86 42.51
N GLU A 282 1.05 11.85 42.24
CA GLU A 282 0.45 12.66 41.16
C GLU A 282 0.69 14.17 41.37
N TYR A 283 0.57 14.67 42.60
CA TYR A 283 0.91 16.05 42.93
C TYR A 283 2.40 16.36 42.74
N SER A 284 3.29 15.42 43.07
CA SER A 284 4.73 15.55 42.84
C SER A 284 5.04 15.65 41.35
N ASP A 285 4.39 14.82 40.53
CA ASP A 285 4.57 14.81 39.07
C ASP A 285 4.08 16.12 38.44
N ILE A 286 2.93 16.64 38.89
CA ILE A 286 2.41 17.95 38.44
C ILE A 286 3.36 19.08 38.84
N TYR A 287 3.94 19.03 40.05
CA TYR A 287 4.88 20.04 40.50
C TYR A 287 6.19 20.01 39.69
N GLN A 288 6.66 18.82 39.33
CA GLN A 288 7.81 18.64 38.44
C GLN A 288 7.50 19.19 37.04
N GLN A 289 6.32 18.91 36.47
CA GLN A 289 5.89 19.47 35.19
C GLN A 289 5.83 21.00 35.21
N LEU A 290 5.38 21.59 36.33
CA LEU A 290 5.36 23.04 36.49
C LEU A 290 6.77 23.64 36.57
N GLN A 291 7.70 22.97 37.24
CA GLN A 291 9.11 23.38 37.27
C GLN A 291 9.77 23.26 35.89
N GLU A 292 9.52 22.16 35.19
CA GLU A 292 10.00 21.94 33.81
C GLU A 292 9.45 23.01 32.86
N ALA A 293 8.16 23.32 32.93
CA ALA A 293 7.55 24.39 32.13
C ALA A 293 8.12 25.78 32.48
N GLN A 294 8.45 26.05 33.74
CA GLN A 294 9.10 27.30 34.15
C GLN A 294 10.53 27.41 33.63
N LEU A 295 11.29 26.30 33.64
CA LEU A 295 12.63 26.24 33.06
C LEU A 295 12.58 26.46 31.54
N GLU A 296 11.62 25.84 30.85
CA GLU A 296 11.41 26.05 29.40
C GLU A 296 11.09 27.52 29.09
N ILE A 297 10.23 28.16 29.88
CA ILE A 297 9.96 29.60 29.73
C ILE A 297 11.22 30.45 29.93
N MET A 298 12.08 30.09 30.89
CA MET A 298 13.36 30.79 31.10
C MET A 298 14.32 30.58 29.94
N GLU A 299 14.43 29.35 29.43
CA GLU A 299 15.27 29.01 28.28
C GLU A 299 14.80 29.74 27.01
N LEU A 300 13.49 29.76 26.74
CA LEU A 300 12.90 30.50 25.61
C LEU A 300 13.19 32.01 25.71
N LYS A 301 13.15 32.58 26.92
CA LYS A 301 13.52 33.99 27.14
C LYS A 301 15.01 34.24 26.93
N ALA A 302 15.87 33.35 27.41
CA ALA A 302 17.31 33.43 27.20
C ALA A 302 17.67 33.33 25.71
N ASN A 303 17.05 32.39 24.99
CA ASN A 303 17.19 32.24 23.55
C ASN A 303 16.74 33.51 22.83
N LEU A 304 15.59 34.10 23.19
CA LEU A 304 15.15 35.38 22.62
C LEU A 304 16.16 36.51 22.82
N GLU A 305 16.78 36.61 24.00
CA GLU A 305 17.84 37.60 24.25
C GLU A 305 19.10 37.33 23.44
N GLU A 306 19.49 36.06 23.29
CA GLU A 306 20.63 35.65 22.47
C GLU A 306 20.40 35.96 20.98
N TRP A 307 19.21 35.67 20.47
CA TRP A 307 18.79 36.03 19.11
C TRP A 307 18.77 37.54 18.90
N ASN A 308 18.29 38.31 19.88
CA ASN A 308 18.31 39.77 19.82
C ASN A 308 19.74 40.32 19.79
N LYS A 309 20.67 39.75 20.57
CA LYS A 309 22.10 40.09 20.52
C LYS A 309 22.75 39.72 19.19
N PHE A 310 22.43 38.55 18.65
CA PHE A 310 22.90 38.11 17.34
C PHE A 310 22.42 39.05 16.22
N LEU A 311 21.14 39.42 16.23
CA LEU A 311 20.55 40.38 15.30
C LEU A 311 21.17 41.77 15.44
N SER A 312 21.46 42.24 16.66
CA SER A 312 22.15 43.52 16.85
C SER A 312 23.60 43.50 16.37
N ASN A 313 24.32 42.38 16.55
CA ASN A 313 25.70 42.24 16.09
C ASN A 313 25.79 42.14 14.56
N LYS A 314 24.88 41.40 13.91
CA LYS A 314 24.87 41.26 12.44
C LYS A 314 24.50 42.60 11.75
N LYS A 315 23.62 43.41 12.36
CA LYS A 315 23.32 44.79 11.93
C LYS A 315 24.51 45.76 11.99
N GLN A 316 25.51 45.50 12.84
CA GLN A 316 26.72 46.33 12.91
C GLN A 316 27.80 45.90 11.90
N GLN A 317 27.76 44.67 11.43
CA GLN A 317 28.81 44.09 10.58
C GLN A 317 28.57 44.36 9.09
N ASP A 318 27.30 44.31 8.66
CA ASP A 318 26.88 44.65 7.31
C ASP A 318 26.35 46.10 7.33
N ASN A 319 27.15 47.07 6.89
CA ASN A 319 26.79 48.50 6.73
C ASN A 319 25.66 48.73 5.70
N SER A 320 24.52 48.09 5.89
CA SER A 320 23.31 48.21 5.09
C SER A 320 22.13 48.31 6.05
N ASN A 321 21.40 49.41 5.97
CA ASN A 321 20.31 49.73 6.90
C ASN A 321 19.05 48.85 6.73
N ASP A 322 19.10 47.77 5.92
CA ASP A 322 17.90 47.04 5.51
C ASP A 322 18.14 45.53 5.30
N TYR A 323 18.72 44.85 6.30
CA TYR A 323 18.66 43.38 6.35
C TYR A 323 17.26 42.98 6.85
N SER A 324 16.33 42.76 5.91
CA SER A 324 14.95 42.39 6.22
C SER A 324 14.89 41.02 6.93
N ILE A 325 14.03 40.91 7.94
CA ILE A 325 13.76 39.69 8.72
C ILE A 325 13.43 38.52 7.78
N ASP A 326 12.78 38.79 6.65
CA ASP A 326 12.42 37.80 5.65
C ASP A 326 13.64 37.10 5.03
N HIS A 327 14.76 37.81 4.82
CA HIS A 327 15.99 37.21 4.28
C HIS A 327 16.65 36.29 5.31
N PHE A 328 16.59 36.63 6.60
CA PHE A 328 17.08 35.76 7.67
C PHE A 328 16.22 34.50 7.82
N ILE A 329 14.88 34.63 7.73
CA ILE A 329 13.97 33.47 7.79
C ILE A 329 14.26 32.50 6.64
N ILE A 330 14.47 33.02 5.42
CA ILE A 330 14.79 32.17 4.26
C ILE A 330 16.13 31.44 4.44
N GLU A 331 17.15 32.12 4.96
CA GLU A 331 18.47 31.53 5.22
C GLU A 331 18.40 30.46 6.34
N PHE A 332 17.67 30.76 7.42
CA PHE A 332 17.44 29.83 8.54
C PHE A 332 16.63 28.60 8.11
N GLU A 333 15.59 28.78 7.30
CA GLU A 333 14.82 27.67 6.75
C GLU A 333 15.65 26.80 5.80
N SER A 334 16.58 27.40 5.05
CA SER A 334 17.53 26.65 4.23
C SER A 334 18.46 25.78 5.08
N GLN A 335 19.07 26.37 6.12
CA GLN A 335 19.94 25.63 7.04
C GLN A 335 19.19 24.54 7.82
N ARG A 336 17.94 24.81 8.22
CA ARG A 336 17.09 23.82 8.90
C ARG A 336 16.71 22.66 7.97
N ARG A 337 16.50 22.93 6.68
CA ARG A 337 16.30 21.87 5.67
C ARG A 337 17.54 21.00 5.50
N GLU A 338 18.72 21.60 5.44
CA GLU A 338 19.99 20.85 5.39
C GLU A 338 20.19 19.99 6.64
N LEU A 339 19.90 20.51 7.84
CA LEU A 339 20.00 19.76 9.10
C LEU A 339 19.00 18.58 9.13
N ASN A 340 17.79 18.77 8.61
CA ASN A 340 16.80 17.71 8.53
C ASN A 340 17.23 16.59 7.58
N MET A 341 17.83 16.93 6.44
CA MET A 341 18.38 15.92 5.52
C MET A 341 19.49 15.10 6.20
N VAL A 342 20.43 15.77 6.87
CA VAL A 342 21.53 15.08 7.56
C VAL A 342 21.04 14.21 8.72
N THR A 343 20.00 14.64 9.45
CA THR A 343 19.42 13.83 10.54
C THR A 343 18.65 12.62 10.02
N GLU A 344 17.99 12.72 8.87
CA GLU A 344 17.33 11.59 8.21
C GLU A 344 18.36 10.56 7.71
N GLU A 345 19.44 11.02 7.07
CA GLU A 345 20.57 10.16 6.68
C GLU A 345 21.20 9.45 7.90
N LEU A 346 21.40 10.17 9.00
CA LEU A 346 21.90 9.58 10.25
C LEU A 346 20.93 8.54 10.85
N ALA A 347 19.62 8.75 10.73
CA ALA A 347 18.62 7.79 11.20
C ALA A 347 18.65 6.50 10.36
N GLU A 348 18.80 6.61 9.04
CA GLU A 348 18.91 5.47 8.14
C GLU A 348 20.20 4.66 8.40
N VAL A 349 21.33 5.35 8.57
CA VAL A 349 22.61 4.72 8.94
C VAL A 349 22.52 4.02 10.29
N LYS A 350 21.87 4.64 11.30
CA LYS A 350 21.64 3.99 12.62
C LYS A 350 20.80 2.73 12.49
N LYS A 351 19.73 2.76 11.68
CA LYS A 351 18.88 1.58 11.43
C LYS A 351 19.68 0.45 10.78
N SER A 352 20.51 0.77 9.78
CA SER A 352 21.43 -0.20 9.15
C SER A 352 22.43 -0.80 10.14
N TYR A 353 22.98 0.03 11.02
CA TYR A 353 23.90 -0.40 12.08
C TYR A 353 23.21 -1.35 13.07
N TYR A 354 22.00 -1.03 13.54
CA TYR A 354 21.26 -1.92 14.45
C TYR A 354 20.91 -3.25 13.79
N ASN A 355 20.51 -3.25 12.52
CA ASN A 355 20.24 -4.50 11.79
C ASN A 355 21.51 -5.35 11.67
N SER A 356 22.65 -4.75 11.34
CA SER A 356 23.94 -5.45 11.28
C SER A 356 24.36 -5.99 12.64
N LYS A 357 24.08 -5.24 13.73
CA LYS A 357 24.36 -5.69 15.10
C LYS A 357 23.51 -6.90 15.49
N ILE A 358 22.20 -6.85 15.25
CA ILE A 358 21.28 -7.97 15.53
C ILE A 358 21.73 -9.22 14.76
N LEU A 359 22.07 -9.08 13.48
CA LEU A 359 22.56 -10.19 12.67
C LEU A 359 23.86 -10.80 13.23
N ASN A 360 24.76 -9.96 13.73
CA ASN A 360 26.01 -10.43 14.34
C ASN A 360 25.75 -11.15 15.68
N ASP A 361 24.81 -10.66 16.47
CA ASP A 361 24.40 -11.31 17.72
C ASP A 361 23.72 -12.67 17.44
N GLU A 362 22.89 -12.76 16.39
CA GLU A 362 22.30 -14.01 15.92
C GLU A 362 23.37 -15.02 15.44
N LEU A 363 24.33 -14.57 14.63
CA LEU A 363 25.45 -15.40 14.18
C LEU A 363 26.31 -15.91 15.36
N ALA A 364 26.50 -15.08 16.40
CA ALA A 364 27.19 -15.50 17.61
C ALA A 364 26.41 -16.59 18.37
N LEU A 365 25.09 -16.48 18.43
CA LEU A 365 24.22 -17.50 19.04
C LEU A 365 24.27 -18.82 18.25
N GLU A 366 24.18 -18.78 16.92
CA GLU A 366 24.29 -19.97 16.07
C GLU A 366 25.66 -20.63 16.22
N ARG A 367 26.74 -19.85 16.23
CA ARG A 367 28.09 -20.36 16.49
C ARG A 367 28.18 -21.10 17.83
N ASN A 368 27.59 -20.55 18.89
CA ASN A 368 27.59 -21.18 20.20
C ASN A 368 26.76 -22.48 20.24
N GLN A 369 25.66 -22.54 19.51
CA GLN A 369 24.86 -23.77 19.38
C GLN A 369 25.63 -24.85 18.62
N LEU A 370 26.29 -24.49 17.51
CA LEU A 370 27.14 -25.40 16.75
C LEU A 370 28.31 -25.91 17.59
N LEU A 371 28.88 -25.06 18.44
CA LEU A 371 29.96 -25.46 19.35
C LEU A 371 29.49 -26.50 20.36
N LYS A 372 28.32 -26.29 20.99
CA LYS A 372 27.73 -27.29 21.90
C LYS A 372 27.44 -28.61 21.21
N LEU A 373 26.84 -28.54 20.01
CA LEU A 373 26.51 -29.74 19.25
C LEU A 373 27.78 -30.49 18.84
N LYS A 374 28.86 -29.77 18.50
CA LYS A 374 30.18 -30.36 18.24
C LYS A 374 30.70 -31.09 19.48
N ASP A 375 30.67 -30.46 20.66
CA ASP A 375 31.12 -31.08 21.91
C ASP A 375 30.31 -32.36 22.24
N ASP A 376 28.99 -32.35 22.00
CA ASP A 376 28.13 -33.51 22.17
C ASP A 376 28.50 -34.66 21.20
N TYR A 377 28.80 -34.34 19.95
CA TYR A 377 29.27 -35.34 18.99
C TYR A 377 30.65 -35.89 19.34
N GLU A 378 31.59 -35.05 19.78
CA GLU A 378 32.91 -35.51 20.24
C GLU A 378 32.76 -36.45 21.44
N ASN A 379 31.90 -36.13 22.40
CA ASN A 379 31.60 -36.99 23.54
C ASN A 379 30.96 -38.33 23.11
N ASN A 380 30.04 -38.30 22.15
CA ASN A 380 29.43 -39.52 21.62
C ASN A 380 30.43 -40.41 20.88
N ILE A 381 31.35 -39.82 20.11
CA ILE A 381 32.43 -40.54 19.44
C ILE A 381 33.32 -41.22 20.48
N ILE A 382 33.75 -40.49 21.53
CA ILE A 382 34.54 -41.05 22.62
C ILE A 382 33.82 -42.22 23.31
N ASN A 383 32.51 -42.11 23.52
CA ASN A 383 31.72 -43.18 24.14
C ASN A 383 31.60 -44.41 23.22
N LEU A 384 31.45 -44.22 21.90
CA LEU A 384 31.44 -45.31 20.93
C LEU A 384 32.81 -45.99 20.82
N GLU A 385 33.90 -45.23 20.87
CA GLU A 385 35.26 -45.77 20.89
C GLU A 385 35.49 -46.63 22.14
N LYS A 386 35.04 -46.18 23.31
CA LYS A 386 35.07 -46.97 24.55
C LYS A 386 34.29 -48.27 24.43
N LEU A 387 33.04 -48.19 23.94
CA LEU A 387 32.19 -49.36 23.77
C LEU A 387 32.80 -50.37 22.78
N ASN A 388 33.39 -49.88 21.69
CA ASN A 388 34.06 -50.74 20.71
C ASN A 388 35.29 -51.41 21.32
N HIS A 389 36.03 -50.70 22.17
CA HIS A 389 37.17 -51.28 22.88
C HIS A 389 36.73 -52.35 23.89
N GLU A 390 35.64 -52.14 24.61
CA GLU A 390 35.03 -53.14 25.51
C GLU A 390 34.58 -54.40 24.73
N LEU A 391 33.95 -54.22 23.57
CA LEU A 391 33.57 -55.33 22.69
C LEU A 391 34.77 -56.12 22.18
N GLU A 392 35.85 -55.44 21.78
CA GLU A 392 37.06 -56.13 21.30
C GLU A 392 37.73 -56.90 22.45
N GLN A 393 37.74 -56.37 23.68
CA GLN A 393 38.21 -57.10 24.86
C GLN A 393 37.38 -58.36 25.14
N GLN A 394 36.05 -58.27 25.06
CA GLN A 394 35.16 -59.42 25.21
C GLN A 394 35.41 -60.49 24.14
N LYS A 395 35.65 -60.06 22.90
CA LYS A 395 35.98 -60.98 21.81
C LYS A 395 37.30 -61.71 22.04
N VAL A 396 38.34 -61.02 22.49
CA VAL A 396 39.62 -61.66 22.85
C VAL A 396 39.43 -62.67 23.98
N LEU A 397 38.68 -62.32 25.02
CA LEU A 397 38.36 -63.25 26.11
C LEU A 397 37.62 -64.50 25.61
N LEU A 398 36.63 -64.33 24.73
CA LEU A 398 35.89 -65.44 24.12
C LEU A 398 36.78 -66.32 23.23
N GLU A 399 37.72 -65.73 22.49
CA GLU A 399 38.69 -66.48 21.68
C GLU A 399 39.64 -67.30 22.56
N GLU A 400 40.10 -66.75 23.68
CA GLU A 400 40.90 -67.47 24.69
C GLU A 400 40.10 -68.60 25.35
N GLU A 401 38.84 -68.37 25.73
CA GLU A 401 37.95 -69.42 26.25
C GLU A 401 37.73 -70.53 25.21
N CYS A 402 37.45 -70.19 23.95
CA CYS A 402 37.30 -71.18 22.88
C CYS A 402 38.59 -71.99 22.65
N SER A 403 39.74 -71.36 22.79
CA SER A 403 41.05 -72.01 22.70
C SER A 403 41.29 -72.97 23.87
N LEU A 404 40.97 -72.54 25.10
CA LEU A 404 41.03 -73.38 26.30
C LEU A 404 40.08 -74.58 26.18
N LEU A 405 38.84 -74.36 25.74
CA LEU A 405 37.86 -75.43 25.52
C LEU A 405 38.33 -76.42 24.45
N LYS A 406 38.95 -75.94 23.36
CA LYS A 406 39.57 -76.81 22.35
C LYS A 406 40.71 -77.65 22.92
N ASN A 407 41.54 -77.07 23.79
CA ASN A 407 42.64 -77.78 24.45
C ASN A 407 42.14 -78.79 25.49
N GLN A 408 40.94 -78.60 26.04
CA GLN A 408 40.29 -79.53 26.98
C GLN A 408 39.57 -80.71 26.32
N ILE A 409 39.36 -80.69 24.99
CA ILE A 409 38.81 -81.83 24.26
C ILE A 409 39.92 -82.88 24.06
N PRO A 410 39.81 -84.08 24.67
CA PRO A 410 40.84 -85.11 24.51
C PRO A 410 40.78 -85.69 23.08
N THR A 411 41.95 -86.01 22.53
CA THR A 411 42.15 -86.55 21.18
C THR A 411 41.20 -87.73 20.91
N LYS A 412 40.64 -87.78 19.68
CA LYS A 412 39.60 -88.74 19.21
C LYS A 412 39.85 -90.21 19.57
N GLU A 413 41.11 -90.60 19.80
CA GLU A 413 41.49 -91.96 20.22
C GLU A 413 41.04 -92.31 21.65
N ASN A 414 40.99 -91.34 22.57
CA ASN A 414 40.51 -91.57 23.94
C ASN A 414 38.98 -91.67 24.04
N LEU A 415 38.24 -91.00 23.14
CA LEU A 415 36.76 -90.99 23.13
C LEU A 415 36.18 -92.38 22.80
N ASN A 416 36.84 -93.13 21.92
CA ASN A 416 36.38 -94.47 21.51
C ASN A 416 36.56 -95.56 22.57
N GLN A 417 37.44 -95.36 23.56
CA GLN A 417 37.56 -96.27 24.70
C GLN A 417 36.51 -96.00 25.78
N GLN A 418 36.05 -94.76 25.94
CA GLN A 418 35.09 -94.37 26.98
C GLN A 418 33.62 -94.66 26.62
N ILE A 419 33.28 -94.68 25.33
CA ILE A 419 31.90 -94.94 24.85
C ILE A 419 31.45 -96.40 25.08
N ARG A 420 32.37 -97.35 25.32
CA ARG A 420 32.01 -98.75 25.57
C ARG A 420 31.58 -99.06 27.01
N SER A 421 31.67 -98.12 27.96
CA SER A 421 31.49 -98.43 29.39
C SER A 421 30.28 -97.83 30.11
N THR A 422 29.42 -97.00 29.52
CA THR A 422 28.32 -96.39 30.29
C THR A 422 27.02 -96.30 29.51
N ASN A 423 26.26 -97.40 29.59
CA ASN A 423 24.89 -97.55 29.14
C ASN A 423 23.90 -97.17 30.27
N ARG A 424 24.12 -96.02 30.90
CA ARG A 424 23.22 -95.41 31.89
C ARG A 424 23.35 -93.89 31.74
N ASN A 425 22.25 -93.25 31.35
CA ASN A 425 21.86 -91.85 31.63
C ASN A 425 21.22 -91.10 30.44
N ASP A 426 20.71 -91.79 29.40
CA ASP A 426 19.98 -91.11 28.30
C ASP A 426 18.78 -90.28 28.79
N ALA A 427 18.10 -90.70 29.86
CA ALA A 427 16.98 -89.94 30.44
C ALA A 427 17.40 -88.64 31.16
N GLU A 428 18.62 -88.59 31.71
CA GLU A 428 19.15 -87.40 32.40
C GLU A 428 19.63 -86.37 31.37
N TYR A 429 20.29 -86.83 30.30
CA TYR A 429 20.70 -85.99 29.18
C TYR A 429 19.50 -85.44 28.41
N ASP A 430 18.43 -86.21 28.20
CA ASP A 430 17.21 -85.68 27.57
C ASP A 430 16.53 -84.62 28.43
N SER A 431 16.50 -84.79 29.76
CA SER A 431 15.97 -83.77 30.68
C SER A 431 16.83 -82.49 30.70
N LEU A 432 18.15 -82.63 30.59
CA LEU A 432 19.08 -81.52 30.54
C LEU A 432 18.98 -80.80 29.19
N LEU A 433 18.81 -81.55 28.10
CA LEU A 433 18.61 -81.01 26.76
C LEU A 433 17.28 -80.24 26.66
N ASP A 434 16.23 -80.74 27.31
CA ASP A 434 14.95 -80.04 27.37
C ASP A 434 15.01 -78.81 28.29
N ASN A 435 15.77 -78.85 29.39
CA ASN A 435 16.06 -77.66 30.19
C ASN A 435 16.86 -76.62 29.40
N TYR A 436 17.88 -77.02 28.65
CA TYR A 436 18.65 -76.11 27.79
C TYR A 436 17.80 -75.56 26.64
N LYS A 437 16.90 -76.37 26.06
CA LYS A 437 15.92 -75.87 25.07
C LYS A 437 14.96 -74.87 25.69
N GLN A 438 14.47 -75.14 26.89
CA GLN A 438 13.57 -74.24 27.60
C GLN A 438 14.27 -72.94 28.01
N GLU A 439 15.55 -73.01 28.41
CA GLU A 439 16.37 -71.85 28.76
C GLU A 439 16.75 -71.02 27.53
N THR A 440 17.08 -71.66 26.41
CA THR A 440 17.31 -70.96 25.14
C THR A 440 16.02 -70.36 24.59
N GLU A 441 14.88 -71.02 24.74
CA GLU A 441 13.57 -70.46 24.37
C GLU A 441 13.17 -69.29 25.29
N ASN A 442 13.47 -69.38 26.58
CA ASN A 442 13.28 -68.28 27.54
C ASN A 442 14.18 -67.08 27.21
N LEU A 443 15.47 -67.30 26.94
CA LEU A 443 16.41 -66.26 26.52
C LEU A 443 16.01 -65.65 25.17
N THR A 444 15.50 -66.46 24.24
CA THR A 444 15.00 -65.96 22.95
C THR A 444 13.73 -65.14 23.13
N ASN A 445 12.83 -65.56 24.02
CA ASN A 445 11.63 -64.80 24.39
C ASN A 445 11.97 -63.53 25.18
N GLU A 446 13.03 -63.54 25.98
CA GLU A 446 13.51 -62.38 26.72
C GLU A 446 14.22 -61.37 25.80
N LEU A 447 15.04 -61.84 24.86
CA LEU A 447 15.59 -61.01 23.78
C LEU A 447 14.49 -60.44 22.89
N LYS A 448 13.44 -61.23 22.60
CA LYS A 448 12.28 -60.76 21.84
C LYS A 448 11.49 -59.72 22.63
N ARG A 449 11.31 -59.91 23.95
CA ARG A 449 10.71 -58.91 24.85
C ARG A 449 11.57 -57.65 24.98
N LEU A 450 12.89 -57.77 25.04
CA LEU A 450 13.82 -56.64 25.07
C LEU A 450 13.80 -55.89 23.74
N ASN A 451 13.73 -56.59 22.62
CA ASN A 451 13.61 -55.99 21.30
C ASN A 451 12.23 -55.34 21.11
N ASP A 452 11.16 -55.98 21.57
CA ASP A 452 9.81 -55.41 21.58
C ASP A 452 9.72 -54.21 22.54
N SER A 453 10.43 -54.23 23.66
CA SER A 453 10.57 -53.12 24.62
C SER A 453 11.43 -51.98 24.05
N LEU A 454 12.48 -52.27 23.28
CA LEU A 454 13.27 -51.27 22.53
C LEU A 454 12.46 -50.67 21.37
N ILE A 455 11.67 -51.49 20.68
CA ILE A 455 10.73 -51.04 19.65
C ILE A 455 9.59 -50.25 20.30
N GLU A 456 9.11 -50.62 21.48
CA GLU A 456 8.15 -49.82 22.27
C GLU A 456 8.79 -48.55 22.83
N HIS A 457 10.06 -48.55 23.21
CA HIS A 457 10.77 -47.35 23.66
C HIS A 457 10.99 -46.39 22.50
N ASN A 458 11.39 -46.89 21.32
CA ASN A 458 11.49 -46.12 20.08
C ASN A 458 10.11 -45.72 19.53
N ARG A 459 9.08 -46.55 19.69
CA ARG A 459 7.69 -46.19 19.38
C ARG A 459 7.17 -45.17 20.36
N ASN A 460 7.48 -45.23 21.65
CA ASN A 460 7.06 -44.27 22.68
C ASN A 460 7.77 -42.93 22.52
N GLN A 461 9.05 -42.91 22.10
CA GLN A 461 9.71 -41.70 21.61
C GLN A 461 9.07 -41.17 20.29
N GLY A 462 8.49 -42.05 19.47
CA GLY A 462 7.71 -41.69 18.27
C GLY A 462 6.22 -41.37 18.49
N THR A 463 5.61 -41.78 19.61
CA THR A 463 4.17 -41.65 19.90
C THR A 463 3.85 -40.65 21.01
N GLU A 464 4.85 -40.10 21.71
CA GLU A 464 4.66 -38.85 22.47
C GLU A 464 4.53 -37.60 21.56
N MET A 465 4.68 -37.74 20.24
CA MET A 465 4.21 -36.74 19.26
C MET A 465 2.79 -37.03 18.77
N LYS A 466 1.80 -37.01 19.69
CA LYS A 466 0.48 -36.40 19.44
C LYS A 466 -0.37 -36.39 20.72
N LYS A 467 -0.66 -35.15 21.17
CA LYS A 467 -1.60 -34.74 22.22
C LYS A 467 -1.12 -34.83 23.68
N ARG A 468 0.01 -34.19 23.98
CA ARG A 468 0.10 -33.37 25.21
C ARG A 468 0.09 -31.91 24.79
N LYS A 469 -0.66 -31.05 25.51
CA LYS A 469 -0.62 -29.59 25.30
C LYS A 469 0.84 -29.16 25.47
N LEU A 470 1.48 -28.80 24.35
CA LEU A 470 2.90 -28.47 24.31
C LEU A 470 3.14 -27.10 24.93
N ARG A 471 4.14 -27.08 25.80
CA ARG A 471 4.70 -25.91 26.49
C ARG A 471 5.59 -25.16 25.49
N ASN A 472 5.66 -23.84 25.63
CA ASN A 472 6.19 -22.81 24.70
C ASN A 472 7.62 -22.97 24.09
N GLY A 473 8.30 -24.11 24.18
CA GLY A 473 9.65 -24.32 23.64
C GLY A 473 9.75 -24.75 22.17
N ASP A 474 8.70 -25.38 21.61
CA ASP A 474 8.81 -26.08 20.31
C ASP A 474 8.48 -25.21 19.07
N HIS A 475 8.06 -23.96 19.26
CA HIS A 475 7.89 -23.03 18.12
C HIS A 475 9.22 -22.65 17.45
N ILE A 476 10.33 -22.83 18.15
CA ILE A 476 11.67 -22.49 17.68
C ILE A 476 12.23 -23.64 16.82
N ASN A 477 12.12 -24.90 17.27
CA ASN A 477 12.60 -26.08 16.53
C ASN A 477 11.81 -26.37 15.24
N ILE A 478 10.49 -26.08 15.23
CA ILE A 478 9.67 -26.23 14.02
C ILE A 478 10.07 -25.18 12.96
N ASN A 479 10.41 -23.96 13.38
CA ASN A 479 10.94 -22.94 12.48
C ASN A 479 12.34 -23.29 11.97
N TYR A 480 13.25 -23.78 12.82
CA TYR A 480 14.59 -24.17 12.38
C TYR A 480 14.56 -25.33 11.39
N SER A 481 13.75 -26.36 11.61
CA SER A 481 13.64 -27.49 10.67
C SER A 481 12.99 -27.09 9.34
N GLN A 482 12.05 -26.15 9.34
CA GLN A 482 11.47 -25.58 8.12
C GLN A 482 12.47 -24.68 7.39
N ARG A 483 13.18 -23.81 8.13
CA ARG A 483 14.22 -22.92 7.61
C ARG A 483 15.42 -23.70 7.05
N LEU A 484 15.81 -24.79 7.71
CA LEU A 484 16.89 -25.67 7.27
C LEU A 484 16.53 -26.38 5.95
N ASN A 485 15.28 -26.86 5.84
CA ASN A 485 14.77 -27.40 4.58
C ASN A 485 14.70 -26.34 3.48
N GLU A 486 14.24 -25.13 3.79
CA GLU A 486 14.23 -24.01 2.84
C GLU A 486 15.65 -23.63 2.39
N LEU A 487 16.60 -23.55 3.32
CA LEU A 487 18.00 -23.27 3.03
C LEU A 487 18.63 -24.39 2.20
N GLN A 488 18.30 -25.66 2.45
CA GLN A 488 18.75 -26.78 1.61
C GLN A 488 18.16 -26.71 0.20
N GLN A 489 16.89 -26.38 0.05
CA GLN A 489 16.29 -26.19 -1.28
C GLN A 489 16.89 -24.99 -2.02
N ASN A 490 17.18 -23.90 -1.30
CA ASN A 490 17.81 -22.72 -1.86
C ASN A 490 19.26 -23.01 -2.28
N ASN A 491 20.05 -23.71 -1.46
CA ASN A 491 21.40 -24.13 -1.83
C ASN A 491 21.39 -25.05 -3.06
N LEU A 492 20.46 -26.00 -3.12
CA LEU A 492 20.30 -26.86 -4.31
C LEU A 492 19.91 -26.05 -5.56
N SER A 493 19.11 -24.99 -5.41
CA SER A 493 18.76 -24.10 -6.51
C SER A 493 19.94 -23.23 -6.96
N LEU A 494 20.72 -22.71 -6.01
CA LEU A 494 21.91 -21.91 -6.26
C LEU A 494 23.04 -22.73 -6.88
N GLU A 495 23.20 -23.99 -6.49
CA GLU A 495 24.12 -24.94 -7.13
C GLU A 495 23.75 -25.16 -8.60
N LYS A 496 22.46 -25.39 -8.88
CA LYS A 496 21.96 -25.52 -10.26
C LYS A 496 22.16 -24.25 -11.08
N ASP A 497 22.01 -23.07 -10.47
CA ASP A 497 22.21 -21.81 -11.16
C ASP A 497 23.69 -21.50 -11.38
N ASN A 498 24.56 -21.83 -10.42
CA ASN A 498 26.01 -21.78 -10.60
C ASN A 498 26.48 -22.73 -11.72
N GLU A 499 25.90 -23.93 -11.82
CA GLU A 499 26.19 -24.87 -12.89
C GLU A 499 25.75 -24.33 -14.25
N LYS A 500 24.55 -23.73 -14.34
CA LYS A 500 24.10 -23.04 -15.56
C LYS A 500 25.02 -21.88 -15.93
N LEU A 501 25.42 -21.05 -14.96
CA LEU A 501 26.32 -19.93 -15.18
C LEU A 501 27.70 -20.41 -15.66
N ARG A 502 28.24 -21.49 -15.07
CA ARG A 502 29.47 -22.13 -15.54
C ARG A 502 29.35 -22.60 -17.00
N LEU A 503 28.26 -23.27 -17.36
CA LEU A 503 28.02 -23.70 -18.75
C LEU A 503 27.87 -22.51 -19.71
N VAL A 504 27.32 -21.38 -19.24
CA VAL A 504 27.23 -20.14 -20.04
C VAL A 504 28.60 -19.52 -20.20
N VAL A 505 29.40 -19.44 -19.14
CA VAL A 505 30.77 -18.94 -19.18
C VAL A 505 31.60 -19.80 -20.11
N GLU A 506 31.54 -21.13 -20.01
CA GLU A 506 32.24 -22.06 -20.90
C GLU A 506 31.82 -21.86 -22.37
N LYS A 507 30.52 -21.66 -22.64
CA LYS A 507 30.05 -21.34 -24.00
C LYS A 507 30.52 -19.97 -24.48
N LEU A 508 30.62 -18.98 -23.60
CA LEU A 508 31.09 -17.65 -23.94
C LEU A 508 32.60 -17.63 -24.16
N GLU A 509 33.36 -18.34 -23.35
CA GLU A 509 34.79 -18.57 -23.51
C GLU A 509 35.07 -19.33 -24.80
N GLY A 510 34.30 -20.38 -25.11
CA GLY A 510 34.36 -21.08 -26.40
C GLY A 510 34.08 -20.14 -27.58
N LYS A 511 33.05 -19.30 -27.49
CA LYS A 511 32.78 -18.26 -28.51
C LYS A 511 33.89 -17.21 -28.59
N LEU A 512 34.50 -16.84 -27.47
CA LEU A 512 35.61 -15.89 -27.43
C LEU A 512 36.86 -16.49 -28.08
N ASP A 513 37.12 -17.77 -27.84
CA ASP A 513 38.19 -18.53 -28.47
C ASP A 513 37.94 -18.72 -29.97
N ASP A 514 36.70 -19.01 -30.37
CA ASP A 514 36.31 -19.03 -31.77
C ASP A 514 36.51 -17.67 -32.42
N LEU A 515 36.13 -16.57 -31.75
CA LEU A 515 36.35 -15.20 -32.22
C LEU A 515 37.83 -14.84 -32.30
N ARG A 516 38.66 -15.28 -31.35
CA ARG A 516 40.11 -15.09 -31.35
C ARG A 516 40.78 -15.91 -32.46
N LYS A 517 40.30 -17.11 -32.75
CA LYS A 517 40.80 -18.00 -33.82
C LYS A 517 40.31 -17.56 -35.20
N THR A 518 39.15 -16.92 -35.30
CA THR A 518 38.73 -16.30 -36.56
C THR A 518 39.62 -15.10 -36.86
N LYS A 519 40.55 -15.28 -37.80
CA LYS A 519 41.23 -14.14 -38.44
C LYS A 519 40.15 -13.15 -38.90
N PRO A 520 40.35 -11.83 -38.75
CA PRO A 520 39.36 -10.86 -39.18
C PRO A 520 39.09 -11.11 -40.65
N LYS A 521 37.89 -11.61 -40.97
CA LYS A 521 37.40 -11.52 -42.33
C LYS A 521 37.47 -10.03 -42.62
N ASN A 522 38.24 -9.64 -43.63
CA ASN A 522 38.13 -8.31 -44.22
C ASN A 522 36.75 -8.23 -44.86
N ILE A 523 35.74 -8.08 -44.00
CA ILE A 523 34.39 -7.74 -44.40
C ILE A 523 34.56 -6.32 -44.92
N ARG A 524 34.58 -6.18 -46.25
CA ARG A 524 34.34 -4.89 -46.90
C ARG A 524 32.91 -4.52 -46.52
N ILE A 525 32.76 -3.89 -45.35
CA ILE A 525 31.51 -3.26 -44.97
C ILE A 525 31.37 -2.11 -45.96
N LEU A 526 30.41 -2.22 -46.89
CA LEU A 526 29.97 -1.12 -47.74
C LEU A 526 29.34 -0.09 -46.81
N GLN A 527 30.20 0.73 -46.21
CA GLN A 527 29.82 1.85 -45.39
C GLN A 527 29.92 3.10 -46.25
N GLN A 528 28.89 3.94 -46.16
CA GLN A 528 28.90 5.24 -46.84
C GLN A 528 30.12 6.02 -46.35
N ARG A 529 30.99 6.44 -47.28
CA ARG A 529 32.27 7.12 -46.98
C ARG A 529 32.09 8.35 -46.10
N ASP A 530 30.92 8.99 -46.16
CA ASP A 530 30.52 10.16 -45.39
C ASP A 530 29.27 9.94 -44.53
N SER A 531 29.33 9.03 -43.55
CA SER A 531 28.25 8.88 -42.57
C SER A 531 28.35 9.92 -41.44
N PRO A 532 27.26 10.63 -41.07
CA PRO A 532 27.23 11.51 -39.91
C PRO A 532 27.62 10.81 -38.60
N LEU A 533 27.27 9.52 -38.48
CA LEU A 533 27.61 8.70 -37.32
C LEU A 533 29.13 8.45 -37.23
N LEU A 534 29.79 8.19 -38.36
CA LEU A 534 31.25 8.02 -38.42
C LEU A 534 31.97 9.31 -38.04
N LYS A 535 31.50 10.46 -38.53
CA LYS A 535 32.07 11.78 -38.17
C LYS A 535 31.96 12.04 -36.68
N LEU A 536 30.80 11.75 -36.09
CA LEU A 536 30.59 11.86 -34.64
C LEU A 536 31.50 10.91 -33.86
N GLN A 537 31.61 9.66 -34.31
CA GLN A 537 32.47 8.66 -33.66
C GLN A 537 33.95 9.06 -33.73
N PHE A 538 34.41 9.63 -34.85
CA PHE A 538 35.77 10.12 -35.01
C PHE A 538 36.06 11.29 -34.07
N VAL A 539 35.16 12.28 -34.00
CA VAL A 539 35.26 13.41 -33.07
C VAL A 539 35.34 12.92 -31.62
N ARG A 540 34.41 12.04 -31.21
CA ARG A 540 34.40 11.47 -29.86
C ARG A 540 35.65 10.66 -29.54
N ARG A 541 36.17 9.90 -30.52
CA ARG A 541 37.39 9.12 -30.32
C ARG A 541 38.58 10.04 -30.08
N LYS A 542 38.76 11.06 -30.91
CA LYS A 542 39.85 12.04 -30.79
C LYS A 542 39.75 12.86 -29.49
N GLU A 543 38.54 13.24 -29.09
CA GLU A 543 38.29 13.90 -27.81
C GLU A 543 38.68 13.02 -26.61
N ASN A 544 38.25 11.76 -26.61
CA ASN A 544 38.62 10.81 -25.55
C ASN A 544 40.12 10.52 -25.51
N GLU A 545 40.79 10.50 -26.66
CA GLU A 545 42.24 10.33 -26.74
C GLU A 545 42.97 11.51 -26.08
N LEU A 546 42.62 12.74 -26.45
CA LEU A 546 43.21 13.95 -25.86
C LEU A 546 42.93 14.07 -24.35
N LEU A 547 41.71 13.74 -23.90
CA LEU A 547 41.38 13.75 -22.46
C LEU A 547 42.13 12.67 -21.67
N ARG A 548 42.38 11.51 -22.28
CA ARG A 548 43.20 10.46 -21.65
C ARG A 548 44.65 10.88 -21.55
N GLU A 549 45.20 11.48 -22.60
CA GLU A 549 46.56 12.03 -22.58
C GLU A 549 46.70 13.17 -21.56
N GLU A 550 45.70 14.04 -21.48
CA GLU A 550 45.64 15.10 -20.44
C GLU A 550 45.61 14.50 -19.04
N ASN A 551 44.70 13.56 -18.76
CA ASN A 551 44.60 12.92 -17.46
C ASN A 551 45.88 12.18 -17.07
N GLN A 552 46.51 11.47 -18.01
CA GLN A 552 47.78 10.80 -17.76
C GLN A 552 48.88 11.80 -17.40
N ASN A 553 49.00 12.90 -18.14
CA ASN A 553 50.03 13.91 -17.89
C ASN A 553 49.79 14.65 -16.55
N LEU A 554 48.53 14.99 -16.25
CA LEU A 554 48.15 15.59 -14.98
C LEU A 554 48.42 14.65 -13.80
N LEU A 555 48.13 13.35 -13.93
CA LEU A 555 48.45 12.35 -12.91
C LEU A 555 49.96 12.22 -12.70
N THR A 556 50.76 12.14 -13.77
CA THR A 556 52.23 12.10 -13.63
C THR A 556 52.77 13.39 -12.98
N MET A 557 52.13 14.54 -13.23
CA MET A 557 52.51 15.81 -12.62
C MET A 557 52.17 15.82 -11.12
N ILE A 558 51.00 15.30 -10.74
CA ILE A 558 50.60 15.15 -9.32
C ILE A 558 51.55 14.18 -8.60
N GLU A 559 51.87 13.04 -9.21
CA GLU A 559 52.79 12.03 -8.66
C GLU A 559 54.19 12.62 -8.42
N ASN A 560 54.76 13.30 -9.41
CA ASN A 560 56.07 13.95 -9.29
C ASN A 560 56.12 15.01 -8.17
N ILE A 561 55.01 15.73 -7.94
CA ILE A 561 54.90 16.73 -6.86
C ILE A 561 54.78 16.06 -5.49
N THR A 562 54.03 14.97 -5.39
CA THR A 562 53.94 14.21 -4.13
C THR A 562 55.30 13.63 -3.70
N GLU A 563 56.15 13.28 -4.67
CA GLU A 563 57.51 12.81 -4.42
C GLU A 563 58.50 13.96 -4.10
N ASN A 564 58.41 15.09 -4.82
CA ASN A 564 59.27 16.26 -4.62
C ASN A 564 58.50 17.42 -3.96
N ARG A 565 58.45 17.44 -2.62
CA ARG A 565 57.67 18.37 -1.77
C ARG A 565 57.92 19.90 -1.93
N ASN A 566 58.62 20.39 -2.96
CA ASN A 566 59.07 21.78 -3.07
C ASN A 566 58.79 22.49 -4.41
N GLU A 567 57.98 21.95 -5.34
CA GLU A 567 57.64 22.67 -6.59
C GLU A 567 56.22 23.28 -6.58
N SER A 568 56.12 24.57 -6.95
CA SER A 568 54.88 25.34 -7.06
C SER A 568 54.25 25.23 -8.46
N PHE A 569 52.92 25.38 -8.52
CA PHE A 569 52.00 25.26 -9.67
C PHE A 569 52.16 26.33 -10.79
N ASP A 570 53.37 26.72 -11.20
CA ASP A 570 53.53 27.84 -12.14
C ASP A 570 53.45 27.48 -13.63
N LYS A 571 53.34 26.18 -14.00
CA LYS A 571 53.31 25.74 -15.42
C LYS A 571 52.17 24.78 -15.70
N ILE A 572 51.35 25.08 -16.72
CA ILE A 572 50.25 24.23 -17.20
C ILE A 572 50.76 23.29 -18.32
N PRO A 573 50.40 22.00 -18.33
CA PRO A 573 50.78 21.06 -19.38
C PRO A 573 50.27 21.44 -20.78
N LEU A 574 51.09 21.17 -21.80
CA LEU A 574 50.75 21.37 -23.22
C LEU A 574 49.54 20.50 -23.67
N THR A 575 49.33 19.36 -23.01
CA THR A 575 48.20 18.45 -23.26
C THR A 575 46.86 19.09 -22.93
N SER A 576 46.77 19.83 -21.82
CA SER A 576 45.57 20.62 -21.44
C SER A 576 45.31 21.76 -22.42
N TYR A 577 46.36 22.36 -22.99
CA TYR A 577 46.18 23.34 -24.07
C TYR A 577 45.63 22.69 -25.35
N ASN A 578 46.10 21.49 -25.71
CA ASN A 578 45.66 20.78 -26.90
C ASN A 578 44.21 20.30 -26.80
N SER A 579 43.76 19.83 -25.64
CA SER A 579 42.36 19.45 -25.40
C SER A 579 41.45 20.68 -25.51
N LEU A 580 41.82 21.79 -24.86
CA LEU A 580 41.08 23.05 -24.92
C LEU A 580 41.01 23.64 -26.34
N LYS A 581 42.13 23.63 -27.07
CA LYS A 581 42.20 24.07 -28.47
C LYS A 581 41.26 23.25 -29.35
N TYR A 582 41.22 21.93 -29.17
CA TYR A 582 40.33 21.06 -29.94
C TYR A 582 38.85 21.32 -29.63
N GLN A 583 38.48 21.58 -28.37
CA GLN A 583 37.13 21.98 -28.00
C GLN A 583 36.73 23.32 -28.63
N TYR A 584 37.64 24.29 -28.64
CA TYR A 584 37.43 25.59 -29.30
C TYR A 584 37.18 25.43 -30.81
N GLU A 585 37.96 24.59 -31.49
CA GLU A 585 37.79 24.30 -32.92
C GLU A 585 36.40 23.69 -33.22
N ILE A 586 35.93 22.75 -32.39
CA ILE A 586 34.59 22.15 -32.52
C ILE A 586 33.50 23.22 -32.36
N SER A 587 33.63 24.09 -31.36
CA SER A 587 32.68 25.18 -31.09
C SER A 587 32.64 26.22 -32.22
N MET A 588 33.79 26.54 -32.81
CA MET A 588 33.84 27.43 -33.98
C MET A 588 33.17 26.80 -35.21
N ASP A 589 33.34 25.49 -35.42
CA ASP A 589 32.70 24.77 -36.52
C ASP A 589 31.18 24.63 -36.36
N THR A 590 30.67 24.50 -35.13
CA THR A 590 29.22 24.50 -34.88
C THR A 590 28.63 25.88 -35.15
N ASN A 591 29.28 26.96 -34.71
CA ASN A 591 28.87 28.34 -35.01
C ASN A 591 28.82 28.60 -36.52
N LYS A 592 29.87 28.24 -37.27
CA LYS A 592 29.89 28.37 -38.75
C LYS A 592 28.75 27.58 -39.42
N LYS A 593 28.39 26.41 -38.90
CA LYS A 593 27.25 25.62 -39.41
C LYS A 593 25.91 26.30 -39.09
N GLN A 594 25.77 26.90 -37.91
CA GLN A 594 24.57 27.65 -37.54
C GLN A 594 24.40 28.90 -38.41
N GLU A 595 25.45 29.67 -38.66
CA GLU A 595 25.42 30.82 -39.56
C GLU A 595 25.00 30.42 -40.99
N LYS A 596 25.55 29.32 -41.52
CA LYS A 596 25.15 28.79 -42.83
C LYS A 596 23.68 28.36 -42.86
N LYS A 597 23.19 27.72 -41.79
CA LYS A 597 21.77 27.37 -41.66
C LYS A 597 20.90 28.62 -41.62
N PHE A 598 21.29 29.63 -40.84
CA PHE A 598 20.56 30.88 -40.72
C PHE A 598 20.49 31.62 -42.06
N SER A 599 21.61 31.71 -42.79
CA SER A 599 21.67 32.29 -44.13
C SER A 599 20.77 31.55 -45.12
N ARG A 600 20.82 30.20 -45.13
CA ARG A 600 19.91 29.38 -45.96
C ARG A 600 18.45 29.56 -45.57
N LEU A 601 18.15 29.63 -44.28
CA LEU A 601 16.80 29.86 -43.79
C LEU A 601 16.28 31.22 -44.25
N LYS A 602 17.11 32.27 -44.18
CA LYS A 602 16.78 33.61 -44.68
C LYS A 602 16.52 33.60 -46.19
N GLN A 603 17.33 32.86 -46.96
CA GLN A 603 17.12 32.68 -48.40
C GLN A 603 15.81 31.92 -48.70
N ILE A 604 15.55 30.81 -48.00
CA ILE A 604 14.33 30.01 -48.16
C ILE A 604 13.12 30.83 -47.75
N PHE A 605 13.18 31.56 -46.64
CA PHE A 605 12.11 32.42 -46.17
C PHE A 605 11.80 33.50 -47.20
N ASN A 606 12.82 34.18 -47.74
CA ASN A 606 12.64 35.16 -48.81
C ASN A 606 12.05 34.55 -50.09
N LYS A 607 12.47 33.34 -50.46
CA LYS A 607 11.91 32.64 -51.63
C LYS A 607 10.47 32.20 -51.39
N LYS A 608 10.17 31.68 -50.19
CA LYS A 608 8.84 31.21 -49.80
C LYS A 608 7.86 32.34 -49.55
N SER A 609 8.33 33.49 -49.07
CA SER A 609 7.49 34.68 -48.96
C SER A 609 7.09 35.18 -50.34
N LEU A 610 7.98 35.13 -51.34
CA LEU A 610 7.62 35.41 -52.74
C LEU A 610 6.64 34.37 -53.31
N GLU A 611 6.89 33.07 -53.13
CA GLU A 611 5.94 32.02 -53.56
C GLU A 611 4.57 32.16 -52.86
N PHE A 612 4.55 32.56 -51.59
CA PHE A 612 3.32 32.82 -50.85
C PHE A 612 2.60 34.05 -51.39
N ILE A 613 3.32 35.13 -51.67
CA ILE A 613 2.77 36.32 -52.33
C ILE A 613 2.15 35.94 -53.67
N ASP A 614 2.82 35.15 -54.49
CA ASP A 614 2.30 34.70 -55.79
C ASP A 614 1.05 33.82 -55.66
N VAL A 615 1.02 32.90 -54.68
CA VAL A 615 -0.16 32.07 -54.40
C VAL A 615 -1.31 32.92 -53.88
N VAL A 616 -1.06 33.85 -52.96
CA VAL A 616 -2.08 34.76 -52.44
C VAL A 616 -2.62 35.68 -53.54
N ASN A 617 -1.74 36.18 -54.42
CA ASN A 617 -2.13 36.96 -55.58
C ASN A 617 -2.97 36.12 -56.58
N SER A 618 -2.61 34.85 -56.78
CA SER A 618 -3.33 33.92 -57.67
C SER A 618 -4.69 33.50 -57.10
N LEU A 619 -4.77 33.28 -55.78
CA LEU A 619 -5.94 32.70 -55.12
C LEU A 619 -6.95 33.77 -54.69
N LEU A 620 -6.48 34.98 -54.40
CA LEU A 620 -7.32 36.10 -53.99
C LEU A 620 -7.42 37.22 -55.04
N GLY A 621 -6.66 37.16 -56.14
CA GLY A 621 -6.67 38.18 -57.21
C GLY A 621 -6.03 39.53 -56.83
N PHE A 622 -5.33 39.61 -55.70
CA PHE A 622 -4.66 40.82 -55.23
C PHE A 622 -3.25 40.95 -55.82
N LYS A 623 -2.66 42.15 -55.76
CA LYS A 623 -1.24 42.39 -56.08
C LYS A 623 -0.55 42.87 -54.81
N LEU A 624 0.06 41.96 -54.05
CA LEU A 624 0.84 42.29 -52.86
C LEU A 624 2.27 42.63 -53.24
N GLU A 625 2.63 43.91 -53.19
CA GLU A 625 4.01 44.39 -53.37
C GLU A 625 4.55 44.90 -52.03
N PHE A 626 5.67 44.32 -51.57
CA PHE A 626 6.42 44.85 -50.42
C PHE A 626 7.47 45.83 -50.95
N GLN A 627 7.20 47.14 -50.91
CA GLN A 627 8.25 48.14 -51.10
C GLN A 627 9.23 48.08 -49.93
N GLN A 628 10.50 47.86 -50.23
CA GLN A 628 11.61 48.00 -49.28
C GLN A 628 12.20 49.41 -49.42
N ASP A 629 11.47 50.41 -48.95
CA ASP A 629 12.10 51.65 -48.50
C ASP A 629 12.03 51.68 -46.97
N GLY A 630 13.17 51.94 -46.35
CA GLY A 630 13.34 51.85 -44.91
C GLY A 630 12.43 52.84 -44.20
N ARG A 631 11.43 52.29 -43.49
CA ARG A 631 10.43 52.88 -42.57
C ARG A 631 9.01 52.69 -43.14
N ASP A 632 8.32 51.73 -42.52
CA ASP A 632 6.89 51.40 -42.63
C ASP A 632 6.40 50.57 -43.83
N LYS A 633 5.89 49.36 -43.49
CA LYS A 633 5.23 48.44 -44.41
C LYS A 633 3.73 48.69 -44.38
N HIS A 634 3.18 49.35 -45.40
CA HIS A 634 1.73 49.47 -45.56
C HIS A 634 1.20 48.35 -46.46
N ILE A 635 0.22 47.58 -45.95
CA ILE A 635 -0.50 46.56 -46.72
C ILE A 635 -1.87 47.14 -47.09
N LEU A 636 -2.10 47.40 -48.37
CA LEU A 636 -3.43 47.77 -48.89
C LEU A 636 -4.28 46.50 -48.97
N VAL A 637 -5.22 46.34 -48.02
CA VAL A 637 -6.19 45.22 -48.01
C VAL A 637 -7.58 45.76 -48.29
N ASN A 638 -8.26 45.16 -49.28
CA ASN A 638 -9.63 45.48 -49.64
C ASN A 638 -10.60 45.02 -48.53
N ARG A 639 -11.49 45.90 -48.04
CA ARG A 639 -12.30 45.66 -46.82
C ARG A 639 -13.22 44.44 -46.92
N ASP A 640 -13.73 44.13 -48.11
CA ASP A 640 -14.68 43.01 -48.30
C ASP A 640 -14.01 41.64 -48.13
N ALA A 641 -12.71 41.53 -48.45
CA ALA A 641 -11.95 40.28 -48.33
C ALA A 641 -11.52 39.96 -46.88
N LEU A 642 -11.44 40.98 -46.03
CA LEU A 642 -11.13 40.81 -44.60
C LEU A 642 -12.32 40.17 -43.85
N ILE A 643 -13.54 40.52 -44.26
CA ILE A 643 -14.77 39.99 -43.67
C ILE A 643 -14.91 38.50 -44.01
N ASP A 644 -14.66 38.10 -45.25
CA ASP A 644 -14.73 36.69 -45.66
C ASP A 644 -13.64 35.82 -44.98
N GLY A 645 -12.41 36.33 -44.86
CA GLY A 645 -11.32 35.62 -44.20
C GLY A 645 -11.53 35.43 -42.68
N THR A 646 -12.14 36.40 -42.01
CA THR A 646 -12.47 36.30 -40.59
C THR A 646 -13.64 35.35 -40.32
N ILE A 647 -14.65 35.31 -41.18
CA ILE A 647 -15.75 34.34 -41.07
C ILE A 647 -15.23 32.91 -41.22
N VAL A 648 -14.36 32.65 -42.20
CA VAL A 648 -13.79 31.32 -42.42
C VAL A 648 -12.92 30.87 -41.22
N SER A 649 -12.09 31.77 -40.67
CA SER A 649 -11.23 31.41 -39.53
C SER A 649 -12.03 31.14 -38.25
N VAL A 650 -13.10 31.89 -37.99
CA VAL A 650 -14.01 31.66 -36.87
C VAL A 650 -14.76 30.34 -37.03
N LEU A 651 -15.24 30.02 -38.24
CA LEU A 651 -15.92 28.75 -38.51
C LEU A 651 -15.01 27.54 -38.33
N VAL A 652 -13.77 27.59 -38.83
CA VAL A 652 -12.79 26.51 -38.68
C VAL A 652 -12.42 26.33 -37.21
N THR A 653 -12.15 27.41 -36.50
CA THR A 653 -11.76 27.37 -35.08
C THR A 653 -12.92 26.87 -34.21
N GLY A 654 -14.13 27.39 -34.42
CA GLY A 654 -15.34 26.93 -33.73
C GLY A 654 -15.65 25.45 -33.99
N SER A 655 -15.46 25.00 -35.24
CA SER A 655 -15.62 23.59 -35.60
C SER A 655 -14.57 22.70 -34.92
N ALA A 656 -13.31 23.12 -34.90
CA ALA A 656 -12.23 22.37 -34.23
C ALA A 656 -12.47 22.24 -32.73
N ILE A 657 -12.87 23.32 -32.05
CA ILE A 657 -13.21 23.30 -30.62
C ILE A 657 -14.40 22.38 -30.36
N THR A 658 -15.44 22.45 -31.20
CA THR A 658 -16.64 21.62 -31.05
C THR A 658 -16.33 20.14 -31.26
N LEU A 659 -15.52 19.79 -32.27
CA LEU A 659 -15.06 18.42 -32.51
C LEU A 659 -14.20 17.91 -31.36
N TYR A 660 -13.29 18.72 -30.84
CA TYR A 660 -12.44 18.36 -29.71
C TYR A 660 -13.26 18.13 -28.42
N LYS A 661 -14.22 19.02 -28.13
CA LYS A 661 -15.12 18.88 -26.98
C LYS A 661 -16.05 17.67 -27.15
N GLY A 662 -16.55 17.42 -28.35
CA GLY A 662 -17.31 16.23 -28.69
C GLY A 662 -16.50 14.94 -28.48
N TYR A 663 -15.24 14.91 -28.96
CA TYR A 663 -14.34 13.79 -28.77
C TYR A 663 -14.09 13.51 -27.29
N THR A 664 -13.72 14.54 -26.52
CA THR A 664 -13.37 14.39 -25.10
C THR A 664 -14.56 14.00 -24.23
N CYS A 665 -15.77 14.47 -24.55
CA CYS A 665 -16.98 14.13 -23.80
C CYS A 665 -17.57 12.75 -24.15
N TYR A 666 -17.49 12.31 -25.41
CA TYR A 666 -18.24 11.14 -25.88
C TYR A 666 -17.38 9.98 -26.40
N LEU A 667 -16.17 10.24 -26.88
CA LEU A 667 -15.34 9.26 -27.58
C LEU A 667 -13.97 8.98 -26.92
N LYS A 668 -13.62 9.70 -25.84
CA LYS A 668 -12.40 9.44 -25.08
C LYS A 668 -12.53 8.13 -24.29
N GLN A 669 -11.56 7.24 -24.45
CA GLN A 669 -11.49 6.00 -23.70
C GLN A 669 -11.17 6.28 -22.22
N LEU A 670 -11.84 5.56 -21.33
CA LEU A 670 -11.60 5.55 -19.89
C LEU A 670 -10.68 4.37 -19.58
N THR A 671 -9.54 4.65 -18.95
CA THR A 671 -8.50 3.63 -18.73
C THR A 671 -8.50 3.11 -17.30
N ASN A 672 -9.02 3.87 -16.34
CA ASN A 672 -9.10 3.51 -14.91
C ASN A 672 -10.48 3.86 -14.33
N ALA A 673 -10.84 3.27 -13.20
CA ALA A 673 -12.13 3.56 -12.54
C ALA A 673 -12.21 5.00 -12.00
N SER A 674 -11.09 5.57 -11.54
CA SER A 674 -11.01 6.95 -11.05
C SER A 674 -11.27 8.01 -12.13
N GLN A 675 -11.07 7.67 -13.40
CA GLN A 675 -11.33 8.58 -14.52
C GLN A 675 -12.80 8.66 -14.91
N ILE A 676 -13.66 7.80 -14.34
CA ILE A 676 -15.10 7.81 -14.64
C ILE A 676 -15.71 9.08 -14.02
N PRO A 677 -16.34 9.97 -14.81
CA PRO A 677 -16.97 11.18 -14.27
C PRO A 677 -18.11 10.82 -13.31
N THR A 678 -18.24 11.55 -12.21
CA THR A 678 -19.31 11.35 -11.20
C THR A 678 -20.72 11.34 -11.82
N LYS A 679 -20.94 12.14 -12.88
CA LYS A 679 -22.20 12.23 -13.63
C LYS A 679 -22.60 10.93 -14.36
N VAL A 680 -21.64 10.03 -14.63
CA VAL A 680 -21.86 8.75 -15.33
C VAL A 680 -22.39 7.68 -14.38
N PHE A 681 -21.98 7.71 -13.11
CA PHE A 681 -22.39 6.74 -12.10
C PHE A 681 -23.91 6.69 -11.96
N ARG A 682 -24.46 5.48 -11.84
CA ARG A 682 -25.89 5.14 -11.75
C ARG A 682 -26.77 5.57 -12.94
N ARG A 683 -26.23 6.31 -13.93
CA ARG A 683 -27.00 6.88 -15.05
C ARG A 683 -26.71 6.23 -16.41
N LYS A 684 -25.45 6.07 -16.79
CA LYS A 684 -25.06 5.63 -18.13
C LYS A 684 -24.43 4.23 -18.13
N TRP A 685 -24.64 3.51 -19.23
CA TRP A 685 -23.97 2.24 -19.51
C TRP A 685 -22.70 2.50 -20.33
N LEU A 686 -21.58 1.94 -19.88
CA LEU A 686 -20.33 1.92 -20.62
C LEU A 686 -20.24 0.64 -21.43
N TYR A 687 -19.91 0.77 -22.71
CA TYR A 687 -19.69 -0.36 -23.61
C TYR A 687 -18.20 -0.69 -23.73
N GLY A 688 -17.86 -1.97 -23.86
CA GLY A 688 -16.47 -2.39 -23.93
C GLY A 688 -16.29 -3.90 -24.00
N LYS A 689 -15.03 -4.33 -23.99
CA LYS A 689 -14.62 -5.74 -24.14
C LYS A 689 -13.87 -6.22 -22.90
N VAL A 690 -14.15 -7.45 -22.46
CA VAL A 690 -13.43 -8.06 -21.33
C VAL A 690 -12.10 -8.63 -21.79
N THR A 691 -11.00 -8.21 -21.16
CA THR A 691 -9.63 -8.60 -21.55
C THR A 691 -9.04 -9.67 -20.63
N SER A 692 -9.42 -9.69 -19.35
CA SER A 692 -8.99 -10.72 -18.41
C SER A 692 -9.96 -10.87 -17.24
N VAL A 693 -10.09 -12.09 -16.73
CA VAL A 693 -10.86 -12.41 -15.51
C VAL A 693 -9.90 -13.05 -14.50
N GLY A 694 -9.74 -12.36 -13.37
CA GLY A 694 -8.83 -12.74 -12.28
C GLY A 694 -9.50 -13.67 -11.27
N ASP A 695 -10.69 -13.27 -10.81
CA ASP A 695 -11.44 -13.91 -9.74
C ASP A 695 -12.87 -14.23 -10.17
N GLY A 696 -13.64 -14.87 -9.28
CA GLY A 696 -15.04 -15.25 -9.52
C GLY A 696 -16.01 -14.08 -9.67
N ASP A 697 -15.67 -12.86 -9.24
CA ASP A 697 -16.51 -11.66 -9.30
C ASP A 697 -15.81 -10.42 -9.89
N ASN A 698 -14.53 -10.54 -10.28
CA ASN A 698 -13.68 -9.44 -10.74
C ASN A 698 -13.12 -9.66 -12.15
N PHE A 699 -13.11 -8.59 -12.96
CA PHE A 699 -12.53 -8.63 -14.32
C PHE A 699 -12.04 -7.27 -14.81
N HIS A 700 -11.21 -7.29 -15.86
CA HIS A 700 -10.73 -6.09 -16.53
C HIS A 700 -11.56 -5.78 -17.78
N PHE A 701 -12.04 -4.54 -17.84
CA PHE A 701 -12.92 -4.03 -18.88
C PHE A 701 -12.22 -2.97 -19.72
N PHE A 702 -12.05 -3.26 -21.01
CA PHE A 702 -11.53 -2.29 -21.99
C PHE A 702 -12.68 -1.46 -22.54
N HIS A 703 -12.77 -0.20 -22.11
CA HIS A 703 -13.83 0.70 -22.53
C HIS A 703 -13.73 1.08 -24.01
N MET A 704 -14.83 0.98 -24.74
CA MET A 704 -14.94 1.26 -26.17
C MET A 704 -16.09 2.27 -26.41
N PRO A 705 -15.88 3.57 -26.12
CA PRO A 705 -16.91 4.59 -26.25
C PRO A 705 -17.39 4.68 -27.71
N GLY A 706 -18.71 4.80 -27.90
CA GLY A 706 -19.34 4.80 -29.22
C GLY A 706 -19.32 3.46 -29.96
N GLY A 707 -18.66 2.43 -29.43
CA GLY A 707 -18.59 1.11 -30.05
C GLY A 707 -18.16 1.16 -31.51
N VAL A 708 -18.88 0.48 -32.40
CA VAL A 708 -18.56 0.48 -33.84
C VAL A 708 -18.70 1.90 -34.42
N LEU A 709 -19.73 2.66 -34.04
CA LEU A 709 -19.93 4.05 -34.49
C LEU A 709 -18.79 4.98 -34.04
N GLY A 710 -18.20 4.71 -32.87
CA GLY A 710 -17.06 5.46 -32.33
C GLY A 710 -15.70 5.15 -32.98
N GLY A 711 -15.69 4.42 -34.10
CA GLY A 711 -14.47 4.06 -34.82
C GLY A 711 -13.88 2.69 -34.44
N TRP A 712 -14.41 2.00 -33.43
CA TRP A 712 -13.78 0.77 -32.94
C TRP A 712 -14.00 -0.43 -33.86
N GLY A 713 -12.92 -0.92 -34.45
CA GLY A 713 -12.90 -2.05 -35.40
C GLY A 713 -12.51 -1.66 -36.83
N TRP A 714 -12.49 -0.37 -37.15
CA TRP A 714 -12.19 0.16 -38.49
C TRP A 714 -11.19 1.32 -38.43
N ILE A 715 -11.38 2.29 -37.52
CA ILE A 715 -10.42 3.39 -37.28
C ILE A 715 -9.57 3.13 -36.03
N ARG A 716 -10.18 2.62 -34.96
CA ARG A 716 -9.55 2.32 -33.66
C ARG A 716 -9.42 0.82 -33.46
N ALA A 717 -8.24 0.38 -33.02
CA ALA A 717 -7.93 -1.03 -32.83
C ALA A 717 -8.67 -1.62 -31.60
N VAL A 718 -9.32 -2.77 -31.78
CA VAL A 718 -9.92 -3.54 -30.68
C VAL A 718 -8.92 -4.59 -30.21
N PRO A 719 -8.71 -4.78 -28.89
CA PRO A 719 -7.76 -5.78 -28.39
C PRO A 719 -8.14 -7.19 -28.85
N LYS A 720 -7.23 -7.82 -29.61
CA LYS A 720 -7.31 -9.23 -29.99
C LYS A 720 -6.76 -10.09 -28.84
N LEU A 721 -7.53 -11.09 -28.41
CA LEU A 721 -7.11 -12.07 -27.41
C LEU A 721 -6.69 -13.34 -28.13
N THR A 722 -5.63 -13.97 -27.66
CA THR A 722 -5.16 -15.25 -28.19
C THR A 722 -6.15 -16.35 -27.80
N LYS A 723 -6.56 -17.15 -28.77
CA LYS A 723 -7.38 -18.34 -28.52
C LYS A 723 -6.50 -19.44 -27.92
N ASN A 724 -7.08 -20.27 -27.05
CA ASN A 724 -6.38 -21.45 -26.55
C ASN A 724 -6.36 -22.56 -27.61
N GLU A 725 -5.19 -22.85 -28.19
CA GLU A 725 -5.00 -23.88 -29.24
C GLU A 725 -4.89 -25.31 -28.70
N LYS A 726 -5.53 -25.64 -27.57
CA LYS A 726 -5.60 -27.05 -27.15
C LYS A 726 -6.60 -27.77 -28.05
N LYS A 727 -6.08 -28.69 -28.89
CA LYS A 727 -6.82 -29.61 -29.76
C LYS A 727 -8.08 -30.12 -29.06
N THR A 728 -9.22 -29.88 -29.68
CA THR A 728 -10.47 -30.63 -29.53
C THR A 728 -10.25 -32.07 -30.01
N ALA A 729 -9.39 -32.83 -29.34
CA ALA A 729 -9.32 -34.27 -29.51
C ALA A 729 -10.28 -34.89 -28.50
N SER A 730 -11.24 -35.67 -29.03
CA SER A 730 -12.15 -36.57 -28.32
C SER A 730 -13.03 -35.97 -27.21
N LEU A 731 -14.21 -35.47 -27.58
CA LEU A 731 -15.40 -35.59 -26.73
C LEU A 731 -16.50 -36.26 -27.54
N LEU A 732 -16.28 -37.55 -27.85
CA LEU A 732 -17.38 -38.48 -28.01
C LEU A 732 -17.95 -38.74 -26.61
N PHE A 733 -19.21 -38.33 -26.45
CA PHE A 733 -20.20 -38.79 -25.47
C PHE A 733 -19.68 -39.58 -24.25
N HIS A 734 -19.54 -38.87 -23.11
CA HIS A 734 -19.65 -39.48 -21.78
C HIS A 734 -20.66 -38.68 -20.97
N TRP A 735 -21.82 -39.29 -20.69
CA TRP A 735 -22.90 -38.69 -19.92
C TRP A 735 -22.63 -38.93 -18.43
N GLY A 736 -21.91 -38.00 -17.79
CA GLY A 736 -21.54 -38.08 -16.37
C GLY A 736 -21.37 -36.67 -15.77
N THR A 737 -21.68 -36.52 -14.49
CA THR A 737 -22.07 -35.31 -13.74
C THR A 737 -21.04 -34.17 -13.61
N ASN A 738 -19.96 -34.13 -14.41
CA ASN A 738 -18.88 -33.12 -14.31
C ASN A 738 -18.89 -32.10 -15.46
N LYS A 739 -20.00 -31.38 -15.65
CA LYS A 739 -20.22 -30.50 -16.81
C LYS A 739 -19.42 -29.18 -16.79
N LEU A 740 -18.94 -28.72 -15.63
CA LEU A 740 -18.24 -27.43 -15.47
C LEU A 740 -16.70 -27.55 -15.54
N LYS A 741 -16.11 -28.63 -14.99
CA LYS A 741 -14.64 -28.81 -14.95
C LYS A 741 -13.97 -28.97 -16.32
N GLN A 742 -14.72 -29.28 -17.38
CA GLN A 742 -14.17 -29.45 -18.74
C GLN A 742 -14.24 -28.18 -19.61
N GLN A 743 -14.87 -27.09 -19.15
CA GLN A 743 -15.01 -25.88 -19.95
C GLN A 743 -13.76 -24.98 -19.82
N ASN A 744 -12.72 -25.30 -20.57
CA ASN A 744 -11.57 -24.40 -20.70
C ASN A 744 -11.99 -23.06 -21.31
N ALA A 745 -11.51 -21.95 -20.75
CA ALA A 745 -11.76 -20.61 -21.29
C ALA A 745 -11.28 -20.53 -22.75
N THR A 746 -12.11 -19.99 -23.65
CA THR A 746 -11.82 -19.91 -25.09
C THR A 746 -10.60 -19.03 -25.41
N TYR A 747 -10.32 -18.05 -24.56
CA TYR A 747 -9.29 -17.03 -24.75
C TYR A 747 -8.31 -17.00 -23.56
N LYS A 748 -7.07 -16.59 -23.81
CA LYS A 748 -6.09 -16.28 -22.75
C LYS A 748 -6.32 -14.88 -22.19
N ASN A 749 -6.05 -14.71 -20.89
CA ASN A 749 -6.09 -13.42 -20.21
C ASN A 749 -5.03 -12.46 -20.77
N LYS A 750 -5.37 -11.16 -20.90
CA LYS A 750 -4.43 -10.10 -21.28
C LYS A 750 -4.54 -8.92 -20.31
N ARG A 751 -3.56 -8.77 -19.40
CA ARG A 751 -3.55 -7.79 -18.30
C ARG A 751 -2.82 -6.47 -18.61
N ASN A 752 -1.88 -6.45 -19.56
CA ASN A 752 -1.10 -5.25 -19.90
C ASN A 752 -1.85 -4.32 -20.89
N LEU A 753 -3.06 -3.91 -20.54
CA LEU A 753 -3.88 -2.99 -21.34
C LEU A 753 -4.51 -1.93 -20.43
N PRO A 754 -4.69 -0.69 -20.93
CA PRO A 754 -5.42 0.36 -20.20
C PRO A 754 -6.88 -0.06 -20.04
N THR A 755 -7.24 -0.55 -18.85
CA THR A 755 -8.53 -1.20 -18.59
C THR A 755 -9.06 -0.84 -17.21
N ILE A 756 -10.38 -0.68 -17.14
CA ILE A 756 -11.08 -0.43 -15.88
C ILE A 756 -11.18 -1.78 -15.16
N SER A 757 -10.65 -1.86 -13.93
CA SER A 757 -10.92 -3.01 -13.05
C SER A 757 -12.36 -2.91 -12.55
N VAL A 758 -13.15 -3.97 -12.75
CA VAL A 758 -14.59 -4.00 -12.44
C VAL A 758 -14.88 -5.12 -11.45
N ARG A 759 -15.65 -4.79 -10.41
CA ARG A 759 -16.24 -5.74 -9.45
C ARG A 759 -17.74 -5.85 -9.69
N ALA A 760 -18.25 -7.08 -9.72
CA ALA A 760 -19.67 -7.35 -9.88
C ALA A 760 -20.48 -6.79 -8.69
N CYS A 761 -21.57 -6.08 -8.97
CA CYS A 761 -22.37 -5.47 -7.91
C CYS A 761 -23.23 -6.48 -7.13
N GLY A 762 -23.27 -6.33 -5.81
CA GLY A 762 -24.24 -7.02 -4.94
C GLY A 762 -24.05 -8.54 -4.79
N ILE A 763 -22.92 -9.07 -5.25
CA ILE A 763 -22.59 -10.49 -5.15
C ILE A 763 -21.16 -10.66 -4.62
N ASP A 764 -20.90 -11.79 -3.96
CA ASP A 764 -19.56 -12.22 -3.55
C ASP A 764 -19.37 -13.67 -4.01
N ALA A 765 -18.30 -13.93 -4.75
CA ALA A 765 -17.94 -15.28 -5.19
C ALA A 765 -17.04 -15.97 -4.14
N PRO A 766 -16.99 -17.32 -4.10
CA PRO A 766 -16.04 -18.02 -3.25
C PRO A 766 -14.59 -17.67 -3.59
N GLU A 767 -13.79 -17.42 -2.55
CA GLU A 767 -12.41 -16.96 -2.68
C GLU A 767 -11.48 -18.03 -3.26
N CYS A 768 -10.67 -17.64 -4.25
CA CYS A 768 -9.64 -18.50 -4.83
C CYS A 768 -8.42 -18.61 -3.89
N ALA A 769 -7.56 -19.62 -4.10
CA ALA A 769 -6.32 -19.75 -3.32
C ALA A 769 -5.44 -18.50 -3.52
N HIS A 770 -4.96 -17.92 -2.41
CA HIS A 770 -4.17 -16.69 -2.43
C HIS A 770 -3.13 -16.70 -1.29
N PHE A 771 -1.84 -16.53 -1.62
CA PHE A 771 -0.69 -16.48 -0.70
C PHE A 771 -0.84 -17.31 0.59
N GLY A 772 -0.75 -18.64 0.49
CA GLY A 772 -0.81 -19.55 1.65
C GLY A 772 -2.22 -19.87 2.16
N ASN A 773 -3.26 -19.12 1.78
CA ASN A 773 -4.64 -19.42 2.15
C ASN A 773 -5.29 -20.45 1.19
N PRO A 774 -6.00 -21.47 1.71
CA PRO A 774 -6.58 -22.54 0.90
C PRO A 774 -7.82 -22.07 0.13
N ALA A 775 -7.95 -22.42 -1.15
CA ALA A 775 -9.13 -22.06 -1.95
C ALA A 775 -10.45 -22.51 -1.30
N GLN A 776 -11.47 -21.65 -1.35
CA GLN A 776 -12.82 -22.05 -0.96
C GLN A 776 -13.40 -23.07 -1.94
N PRO A 777 -14.24 -24.01 -1.48
CA PRO A 777 -14.98 -24.88 -2.38
C PRO A 777 -15.82 -24.08 -3.38
N TYR A 778 -15.87 -24.51 -4.64
CA TYR A 778 -16.54 -23.85 -5.78
C TYR A 778 -15.93 -22.51 -6.26
N SER A 779 -14.80 -22.06 -5.71
CA SER A 779 -14.08 -20.86 -6.20
C SER A 779 -13.61 -21.01 -7.65
N GLU A 780 -12.97 -22.13 -7.98
CA GLU A 780 -12.52 -22.44 -9.34
C GLU A 780 -13.71 -22.58 -10.32
N ASP A 781 -14.82 -23.19 -9.89
CA ASP A 781 -16.01 -23.34 -10.74
C ASP A 781 -16.64 -21.98 -11.06
N ALA A 782 -16.71 -21.07 -10.07
CA ALA A 782 -17.18 -19.69 -10.28
C ALA A 782 -16.27 -18.92 -11.25
N LEU A 783 -14.95 -19.05 -11.09
CA LEU A 783 -13.95 -18.43 -11.96
C LEU A 783 -14.02 -18.97 -13.40
N ILE A 784 -14.10 -20.28 -13.58
CA ILE A 784 -14.22 -20.93 -14.90
C ILE A 784 -15.52 -20.48 -15.58
N TRP A 785 -16.64 -20.48 -14.84
CA TRP A 785 -17.92 -20.05 -15.35
C TRP A 785 -17.87 -18.60 -15.83
N LEU A 786 -17.32 -17.68 -15.01
CA LEU A 786 -17.22 -16.28 -15.39
C LEU A 786 -16.31 -16.11 -16.61
N ARG A 787 -15.14 -16.75 -16.64
CA ARG A 787 -14.24 -16.76 -17.80
C ARG A 787 -14.95 -17.21 -19.07
N HIS A 788 -15.65 -18.34 -19.04
CA HIS A 788 -16.39 -18.85 -20.19
C HIS A 788 -17.51 -17.89 -20.63
N ARG A 789 -18.18 -17.27 -19.66
CA ARG A 789 -19.32 -16.39 -19.92
C ARG A 789 -18.92 -15.05 -20.52
N ILE A 790 -17.87 -14.39 -20.01
CA ILE A 790 -17.56 -13.00 -20.37
C ILE A 790 -16.21 -12.77 -21.07
N LEU A 791 -15.21 -13.66 -20.92
CA LEU A 791 -13.86 -13.38 -21.42
C LEU A 791 -13.85 -13.24 -22.95
N GLY A 792 -13.30 -12.12 -23.43
CA GLY A 792 -13.23 -11.80 -24.85
C GLY A 792 -14.54 -11.39 -25.50
N LYS A 793 -15.64 -11.31 -24.74
CA LYS A 793 -16.93 -10.82 -25.23
C LYS A 793 -17.06 -9.31 -24.99
N LYS A 794 -17.95 -8.68 -25.78
CA LYS A 794 -18.33 -7.28 -25.62
C LYS A 794 -19.55 -7.21 -24.73
N LEU A 795 -19.53 -6.35 -23.72
CA LEU A 795 -20.60 -6.21 -22.74
C LEU A 795 -20.80 -4.74 -22.33
N TRP A 796 -21.86 -4.51 -21.58
CA TRP A 796 -22.18 -3.21 -21.00
C TRP A 796 -22.05 -3.27 -19.49
N ILE A 797 -21.36 -2.30 -18.90
CA ILE A 797 -21.31 -2.12 -17.45
C ILE A 797 -22.01 -0.81 -17.07
N LYS A 798 -22.72 -0.80 -15.95
CA LYS A 798 -23.28 0.41 -15.35
C LYS A 798 -22.51 0.71 -14.06
N PRO A 799 -21.57 1.68 -14.07
CA PRO A 799 -20.83 2.08 -12.88
C PRO A 799 -21.78 2.53 -11.78
N LEU A 800 -21.63 2.00 -10.57
CA LEU A 800 -22.45 2.39 -9.40
C LEU A 800 -21.62 3.18 -8.39
N LYS A 801 -20.43 2.68 -8.06
CA LYS A 801 -19.48 3.29 -7.12
C LYS A 801 -18.05 2.82 -7.43
N THR A 802 -17.05 3.52 -6.92
CA THR A 802 -15.66 3.05 -6.88
C THR A 802 -15.36 2.49 -5.48
N ASP A 803 -14.74 1.32 -5.39
CA ASP A 803 -14.37 0.69 -4.12
C ASP A 803 -13.03 1.21 -3.58
N GLN A 804 -12.67 0.78 -2.36
CA GLN A 804 -11.43 1.17 -1.69
C GLN A 804 -10.14 0.70 -2.40
N TYR A 805 -10.25 -0.29 -3.29
CA TYR A 805 -9.13 -0.82 -4.07
C TYR A 805 -9.05 -0.17 -5.46
N GLY A 806 -9.83 0.88 -5.72
CA GLY A 806 -9.86 1.58 -7.00
C GLY A 806 -10.57 0.80 -8.12
N ARG A 807 -11.39 -0.20 -7.79
CA ARG A 807 -12.22 -0.97 -8.74
C ARG A 807 -13.60 -0.31 -8.91
N CYS A 808 -14.15 -0.40 -10.11
CA CYS A 808 -15.51 0.06 -10.40
C CYS A 808 -16.52 -1.03 -10.01
N VAL A 809 -17.34 -0.79 -8.98
CA VAL A 809 -18.50 -1.64 -8.66
C VAL A 809 -19.58 -1.34 -9.68
N ALA A 810 -19.96 -2.34 -10.48
CA ALA A 810 -20.87 -2.13 -11.60
C ALA A 810 -21.88 -3.26 -11.80
N SER A 811 -23.06 -2.91 -12.31
CA SER A 811 -24.01 -3.90 -12.86
C SER A 811 -23.58 -4.28 -14.27
N ILE A 812 -23.64 -5.57 -14.59
CA ILE A 812 -23.05 -6.12 -15.81
C ILE A 812 -24.15 -6.72 -16.69
N ARG A 813 -24.23 -6.29 -17.94
CA ARG A 813 -25.15 -6.85 -18.94
C ARG A 813 -24.41 -7.33 -20.17
N ILE A 814 -24.71 -8.54 -20.59
CA ILE A 814 -24.26 -9.09 -21.86
C ILE A 814 -25.44 -9.24 -22.81
N TRP A 815 -25.22 -8.95 -24.10
CA TRP A 815 -26.22 -9.25 -25.12
C TRP A 815 -26.15 -10.73 -25.49
N THR A 816 -27.29 -11.40 -25.42
CA THR A 816 -27.50 -12.77 -25.91
C THR A 816 -28.54 -12.76 -27.01
N TRP A 817 -28.71 -13.86 -27.73
CA TRP A 817 -29.71 -13.95 -28.80
C TRP A 817 -31.15 -13.73 -28.28
N LEU A 818 -31.43 -14.03 -27.00
CA LEU A 818 -32.71 -13.80 -26.34
C LEU A 818 -32.82 -12.42 -25.64
N GLY A 819 -31.86 -11.52 -25.89
CA GLY A 819 -31.81 -10.19 -25.29
C GLY A 819 -30.72 -10.02 -24.21
N TYR A 820 -30.83 -8.96 -23.42
CA TYR A 820 -29.85 -8.64 -22.37
C TYR A 820 -29.96 -9.60 -21.18
N SER A 821 -28.84 -10.23 -20.83
CA SER A 821 -28.72 -11.01 -19.61
C SER A 821 -27.83 -10.33 -18.56
N ASP A 822 -28.25 -10.43 -17.31
CA ASP A 822 -27.57 -9.90 -16.14
C ASP A 822 -26.64 -10.97 -15.54
N ILE A 823 -25.33 -10.71 -15.61
CA ILE A 823 -24.32 -11.69 -15.21
C ILE A 823 -24.37 -11.98 -13.70
N CYS A 824 -24.60 -10.96 -12.86
CA CYS A 824 -24.66 -11.15 -11.41
C CYS A 824 -25.83 -12.07 -11.04
N LEU A 825 -26.98 -11.85 -11.68
CA LEU A 825 -28.16 -12.66 -11.48
C LEU A 825 -27.98 -14.11 -11.95
N GLU A 826 -27.30 -14.31 -13.08
CA GLU A 826 -26.98 -15.66 -13.60
C GLU A 826 -26.09 -16.43 -12.62
N MET A 827 -25.06 -15.78 -12.06
CA MET A 827 -24.17 -16.41 -11.08
C MET A 827 -24.92 -16.87 -9.83
N ILE A 828 -25.83 -16.05 -9.31
CA ILE A 828 -26.68 -16.42 -8.16
C ILE A 828 -27.58 -17.62 -8.51
N LYS A 829 -28.20 -17.61 -9.70
CA LYS A 829 -29.10 -18.69 -10.15
C LYS A 829 -28.40 -20.05 -10.29
N GLU A 830 -27.12 -20.05 -10.65
CA GLU A 830 -26.29 -21.26 -10.72
C GLU A 830 -25.67 -21.64 -9.37
N GLY A 831 -25.83 -20.80 -8.34
CA GLY A 831 -25.25 -21.04 -7.02
C GLY A 831 -23.73 -20.92 -7.03
N LEU A 832 -23.18 -20.00 -7.84
CA LEU A 832 -21.74 -19.74 -7.94
C LEU A 832 -21.31 -18.46 -7.20
N ALA A 833 -22.27 -17.70 -6.66
CA ALA A 833 -22.05 -16.54 -5.83
C ALA A 833 -23.18 -16.40 -4.79
N VAL A 834 -22.86 -15.73 -3.68
CA VAL A 834 -23.78 -15.39 -2.59
C VAL A 834 -24.13 -13.91 -2.70
N VAL A 835 -25.31 -13.51 -2.26
CA VAL A 835 -25.70 -12.09 -2.17
C VAL A 835 -24.86 -11.42 -1.08
N TYR A 836 -24.23 -10.30 -1.41
CA TYR A 836 -23.32 -9.62 -0.47
C TYR A 836 -24.09 -9.03 0.73
N GLU A 837 -23.70 -9.37 1.96
CA GLU A 837 -24.42 -9.00 3.19
C GLU A 837 -23.80 -7.83 3.98
N GLY A 838 -22.79 -7.15 3.42
CA GLY A 838 -22.15 -6.01 4.09
C GLY A 838 -23.14 -4.87 4.34
N LYS A 839 -23.34 -4.50 5.61
CA LYS A 839 -24.25 -3.39 6.02
C LYS A 839 -23.84 -2.03 5.44
N THR A 840 -22.55 -1.84 5.14
CA THR A 840 -22.00 -0.59 4.59
C THR A 840 -21.40 -0.82 3.20
N GLY A 841 -21.87 -0.07 2.21
CA GLY A 841 -21.28 -0.06 0.86
C GLY A 841 -21.76 -1.12 -0.13
N ALA A 842 -22.76 -1.93 0.21
CA ALA A 842 -23.40 -2.85 -0.74
C ALA A 842 -24.24 -2.08 -1.78
N GLU A 843 -24.01 -2.36 -3.06
CA GLU A 843 -24.70 -1.70 -4.19
C GLU A 843 -25.37 -2.76 -5.07
N PHE A 844 -26.68 -2.65 -5.28
CA PHE A 844 -27.49 -3.64 -6.01
C PHE A 844 -28.19 -3.08 -7.27
N ASP A 845 -28.00 -1.80 -7.60
CA ASP A 845 -28.72 -1.11 -8.68
C ASP A 845 -30.25 -1.31 -8.61
N GLY A 846 -30.81 -1.29 -7.39
CA GLY A 846 -32.25 -1.50 -7.13
C GLY A 846 -32.75 -2.94 -7.32
N ARG A 847 -31.87 -3.93 -7.48
CA ARG A 847 -32.24 -5.35 -7.77
C ARG A 847 -32.05 -6.32 -6.61
N GLU A 848 -31.82 -5.81 -5.40
CA GLU A 848 -31.54 -6.64 -4.22
C GLU A 848 -32.61 -7.71 -3.99
N GLY A 849 -33.89 -7.34 -3.99
CA GLY A 849 -34.99 -8.29 -3.80
C GLY A 849 -35.01 -9.42 -4.84
N LYS A 850 -34.59 -9.13 -6.08
CA LYS A 850 -34.47 -10.16 -7.13
C LYS A 850 -33.29 -11.09 -6.87
N TYR A 851 -32.16 -10.55 -6.43
CA TYR A 851 -30.98 -11.34 -6.10
C TYR A 851 -31.26 -12.29 -4.93
N ARG A 852 -31.81 -11.77 -3.82
CA ARG A 852 -32.20 -12.56 -2.65
C ARG A 852 -33.23 -13.65 -2.98
N ARG A 853 -34.24 -13.34 -3.80
CA ARG A 853 -35.22 -14.34 -4.25
C ARG A 853 -34.56 -15.48 -5.02
N HIS A 854 -33.64 -15.18 -5.94
CA HIS A 854 -32.97 -16.21 -6.73
C HIS A 854 -31.93 -16.99 -5.93
N GLU A 855 -31.30 -16.35 -4.95
CA GLU A 855 -30.44 -17.01 -3.98
C GLU A 855 -31.24 -18.02 -3.13
N PHE A 856 -32.39 -17.62 -2.61
CA PHE A 856 -33.29 -18.53 -1.88
C PHE A 856 -33.67 -19.75 -2.73
N ILE A 857 -34.00 -19.54 -4.01
CA ILE A 857 -34.31 -20.63 -4.95
C ILE A 857 -33.08 -21.52 -5.19
N ALA A 858 -31.89 -20.95 -5.37
CA ALA A 858 -30.65 -21.72 -5.56
C ALA A 858 -30.29 -22.54 -4.31
N ARG A 859 -30.50 -21.96 -3.12
CA ARG A 859 -30.32 -22.59 -1.82
C ARG A 859 -31.30 -23.75 -1.61
N ALA A 860 -32.59 -23.53 -1.88
CA ALA A 860 -33.62 -24.56 -1.79
C ALA A 860 -33.33 -25.74 -2.73
N LYS A 861 -32.76 -25.47 -3.91
CA LYS A 861 -32.36 -26.49 -4.90
C LYS A 861 -30.96 -27.08 -4.67
N LYS A 862 -30.26 -26.68 -3.61
CA LYS A 862 -28.88 -27.12 -3.30
C LYS A 862 -27.93 -27.02 -4.51
N LYS A 863 -28.04 -25.93 -5.28
CA LYS A 863 -27.21 -25.70 -6.48
C LYS A 863 -25.82 -25.17 -6.12
N GLY A 864 -24.78 -25.65 -6.81
CA GLY A 864 -23.41 -25.13 -6.70
C GLY A 864 -22.91 -25.10 -5.25
N LEU A 865 -22.52 -23.92 -4.77
CA LEU A 865 -22.05 -23.68 -3.41
C LEU A 865 -23.05 -24.17 -2.34
N TRP A 866 -24.36 -24.15 -2.63
CA TRP A 866 -25.41 -24.55 -1.68
C TRP A 866 -25.55 -26.08 -1.53
N SER A 867 -24.80 -26.88 -2.28
CA SER A 867 -24.76 -28.35 -2.14
C SER A 867 -23.87 -28.83 -0.99
N GLN A 868 -23.04 -27.94 -0.44
CA GLN A 868 -22.04 -28.28 0.58
C GLN A 868 -22.70 -28.67 1.91
N LYS A 869 -22.13 -29.67 2.59
CA LYS A 869 -22.58 -30.08 3.95
C LYS A 869 -22.26 -29.04 5.02
N ARG A 870 -21.07 -28.42 4.93
CA ARG A 870 -20.61 -27.33 5.80
C ARG A 870 -20.36 -26.11 4.92
N LEU A 871 -21.39 -25.27 4.79
CA LEU A 871 -21.27 -24.04 4.02
C LEU A 871 -20.49 -23.01 4.84
N GLN A 872 -19.46 -22.43 4.23
CA GLN A 872 -18.81 -21.23 4.71
C GLN A 872 -18.99 -20.15 3.63
N THR A 873 -19.60 -19.02 3.99
CA THR A 873 -19.78 -17.92 3.03
C THR A 873 -18.45 -17.23 2.73
N PRO A 874 -18.31 -16.52 1.60
CA PRO A 874 -17.10 -15.76 1.31
C PRO A 874 -16.77 -14.72 2.38
N GLY A 875 -17.79 -14.05 2.94
CA GLY A 875 -17.62 -13.09 4.04
C GLY A 875 -17.11 -13.73 5.33
N GLU A 876 -17.62 -14.91 5.71
CA GLU A 876 -17.13 -15.67 6.88
C GLU A 876 -15.71 -16.19 6.68
N TYR A 877 -15.35 -16.56 5.46
CA TYR A 877 -14.00 -17.00 5.14
C TYR A 877 -13.00 -15.86 5.19
N LYS A 878 -13.34 -14.69 4.65
CA LYS A 878 -12.53 -13.48 4.79
C LYS A 878 -12.23 -13.20 6.26
N LYS A 879 -13.26 -13.13 7.12
CA LYS A 879 -13.08 -12.92 8.58
C LYS A 879 -12.20 -13.94 9.29
N ARG A 880 -12.00 -15.14 8.71
CA ARG A 880 -11.19 -16.22 9.30
C ARG A 880 -9.74 -16.18 8.86
N TYR A 881 -9.47 -15.74 7.63
CA TYR A 881 -8.17 -15.85 6.97
C TYR A 881 -7.55 -14.49 6.57
N GLN A 882 -8.31 -13.39 6.69
CA GLN A 882 -7.93 -11.99 6.45
C GLN A 882 -8.32 -11.16 7.66
#